data_AF-A0A101IQP8-F1
#
_entry.id   AF-A0A101IQP8-F1
#
_cell.length_a   1.000
_cell.length_b   1.000
_cell.length_c   1.000
_cell.angle_alpha   90.00
_cell.angle_beta   90.00
_cell.angle_gamma   90.00
#
_symmetry.space_group_name_H-M   'P 1'
#
loop_
_entity.id
_entity.type
_entity.pdbx_description
1 polymer ?
#
loop_
_entity_poly.entity_id
_entity_poly.type
_entity_poly.pdbx_seq_one_letter_code
_entity_poly.pdbx_strand_id
1 'polypeptide(L)'
;SSQLSVQPPAIFDEEKLKQQPNAGRKVLIFSDSRQRAAVLAKDMTRTADDQAARAVLVLAAARLQEWAEKAEESVTLDMLYPAFLEIAYHNHLRLFYGGDKGRFNDDLETIKGIIEKAERRNKPLKYDRLTRDFKNKPGLFSEQLLKNLCSPFRSLTDLGLGWMEPCEEDDIKDCLELFNDHGVKMSEEDFIALFTAWAHHHCTDSFAIGNQISDQIRFNIALRKFGRFGIQEKDLQKLPSKFKKILSEKYNQEQINWIACVLSETFLSRGSGEEEGRYFLILDKIALKFKDEHKWHRCRTCSDIFPYTLFGKCAYCGSFDVYEMSDKDLERYKFWREPVLGAIAEGSGKLIRTINTEEHTAQLSYKDQRNDIWSTTENYEMRFQNLLLDDELPIDVLSCTTTMEVGIDIGSLTAISLRNVPPMRENYQQRAGRAGRRGTSISTIATYAQNGPHDGWYFHHPEKIISGDASNPWIDVNNVTLLQRHVNLLISSEFLSEKGTDLYECPVLSFFENYYREFIEFLKKFRFSPELEATVLSTKKTDESSHQQFVQGLTIELERIRDDVLNNRGLYEVKTESERQVSLLDHFSFEGILPTYSFPQNVVGFFIENKYGTKIIQKPDRSLDIAISEYAPGKVIVVNKETYKVGGIYSFHSKFRRENRRENQARPYFENPNYLSDLYLCPNPDCGWTDTDNPRDGVCPFCGEPISENSKRKMLRPWGFAPVDGKPIPEAHAEVEQSYAEEPCYFATPDRNDMENIGCQHIMAALRSDKIRIINKGLKGRGFNVCQ
;
A
#
# COMPACT_ATOMS: atom_id res chain seq x y z
N SER A 1 -8.96 1.82 -16.09
CA SER A 1 -10.34 1.83 -16.61
C SER A 1 -10.37 1.71 -18.14
N SER A 2 -9.87 2.68 -18.92
CA SER A 2 -9.96 2.65 -20.39
C SER A 2 -9.40 1.40 -21.06
N GLN A 3 -8.21 0.94 -20.65
CA GLN A 3 -7.61 -0.31 -21.14
C GLN A 3 -8.47 -1.55 -20.82
N LEU A 4 -9.20 -1.56 -19.71
CA LEU A 4 -10.14 -2.64 -19.36
C LEU A 4 -11.38 -2.55 -20.26
N SER A 5 -11.92 -1.36 -20.48
CA SER A 5 -13.11 -1.13 -21.31
C SER A 5 -12.94 -1.51 -22.78
N VAL A 6 -11.73 -1.34 -23.34
CA VAL A 6 -11.42 -1.72 -24.74
C VAL A 6 -11.35 -3.24 -24.93
N GLN A 7 -11.15 -4.01 -23.85
CA GLN A 7 -11.08 -5.47 -23.96
C GLN A 7 -12.45 -6.08 -24.28
N PRO A 8 -12.51 -7.11 -25.13
CA PRO A 8 -13.75 -7.84 -25.34
C PRO A 8 -14.18 -8.53 -24.03
N PRO A 9 -15.49 -8.58 -23.73
CA PRO A 9 -15.99 -9.37 -22.61
C PRO A 9 -15.71 -10.86 -22.86
N ALA A 10 -15.37 -11.58 -21.79
CA ALA A 10 -15.18 -13.03 -21.82
C ALA A 10 -16.44 -13.80 -21.35
N ILE A 11 -17.37 -13.09 -20.70
CA ILE A 11 -18.60 -13.63 -20.13
C ILE A 11 -19.79 -12.89 -20.75
N PHE A 12 -20.77 -13.67 -21.20
CA PHE A 12 -21.99 -13.19 -21.86
C PHE A 12 -23.27 -13.63 -21.14
N ASP A 13 -23.15 -14.49 -20.13
CA ASP A 13 -24.25 -15.02 -19.32
C ASP A 13 -24.72 -13.97 -18.29
N GLU A 14 -26.02 -13.65 -18.27
CA GLU A 14 -26.59 -12.60 -17.41
C GLU A 14 -26.44 -12.91 -15.91
N GLU A 15 -26.59 -14.16 -15.47
CA GLU A 15 -26.43 -14.53 -14.06
C GLU A 15 -24.96 -14.41 -13.62
N LYS A 16 -24.03 -14.80 -14.50
CA LYS A 16 -22.59 -14.62 -14.25
C LYS A 16 -22.17 -13.15 -14.29
N LEU A 17 -22.81 -12.31 -15.09
CA LEU A 17 -22.54 -10.87 -15.16
C LEU A 17 -22.93 -10.15 -13.86
N LYS A 18 -23.99 -10.58 -13.16
CA LYS A 18 -24.33 -10.06 -11.82
C LYS A 18 -23.21 -10.29 -10.80
N GLN A 19 -22.56 -11.45 -10.88
CA GLN A 19 -21.42 -11.77 -10.01
C GLN A 19 -20.10 -11.15 -10.51
N GLN A 20 -20.01 -10.82 -11.81
CA GLN A 20 -18.80 -10.36 -12.46
C GLN A 20 -19.07 -9.11 -13.33
N PRO A 21 -19.14 -7.92 -12.71
CA PRO A 21 -19.58 -6.68 -13.38
C PRO A 21 -18.66 -6.26 -14.54
N ASN A 22 -17.41 -6.73 -14.55
CA ASN A 22 -16.46 -6.48 -15.63
C ASN A 22 -16.47 -7.53 -16.75
N ALA A 23 -17.46 -8.43 -16.77
CA ALA A 23 -17.65 -9.44 -17.83
C ALA A 23 -16.42 -10.33 -18.07
N GLY A 24 -15.69 -10.66 -17.01
CA GLY A 24 -14.49 -11.51 -17.07
C GLY A 24 -13.26 -10.86 -17.70
N ARG A 25 -13.24 -9.53 -17.87
CA ARG A 25 -12.05 -8.78 -18.32
C ARG A 25 -10.98 -8.77 -17.23
N LYS A 26 -9.73 -9.01 -17.61
CA LYS A 26 -8.61 -9.17 -16.65
C LYS A 26 -7.36 -8.43 -17.12
N VAL A 27 -6.64 -7.83 -16.18
CA VAL A 27 -5.35 -7.17 -16.43
C VAL A 27 -4.34 -7.64 -15.39
N LEU A 28 -3.11 -7.86 -15.82
CA LEU A 28 -2.01 -8.17 -14.92
C LEU A 28 -0.98 -7.05 -14.99
N ILE A 29 -0.53 -6.61 -13.82
CA ILE A 29 0.39 -5.50 -13.67
C ILE A 29 1.63 -5.98 -12.96
N PHE A 30 2.80 -5.80 -13.56
CA PHE A 30 4.07 -6.18 -12.94
C PHE A 30 4.74 -4.99 -12.26
N SER A 31 5.27 -5.25 -11.07
CA SER A 31 6.06 -4.33 -10.25
C SER A 31 7.25 -5.08 -9.65
N ASP A 32 8.45 -4.50 -9.71
CA ASP A 32 9.67 -5.19 -9.21
C ASP A 32 9.82 -5.20 -7.68
N SER A 33 8.91 -4.55 -6.94
CA SER A 33 8.90 -4.56 -5.48
C SER A 33 7.51 -4.88 -4.95
N ARG A 34 7.44 -5.67 -3.86
CA ARG A 34 6.18 -5.95 -3.17
C ARG A 34 5.50 -4.68 -2.66
N GLN A 35 6.20 -3.80 -1.95
CA GLN A 35 5.55 -2.59 -1.43
C GLN A 35 4.98 -1.74 -2.55
N ARG A 36 5.70 -1.64 -3.68
CA ARG A 36 5.20 -0.96 -4.87
C ARG A 36 3.96 -1.66 -5.46
N ALA A 37 3.93 -2.99 -5.46
CA ALA A 37 2.77 -3.77 -5.91
C ALA A 37 1.55 -3.60 -4.99
N ALA A 38 1.76 -3.65 -3.67
CA ALA A 38 0.73 -3.49 -2.64
C ALA A 38 0.11 -2.09 -2.64
N VAL A 39 0.97 -1.06 -2.69
CA VAL A 39 0.53 0.35 -2.82
C VAL A 39 -0.25 0.54 -4.12
N LEU A 40 0.24 0.01 -5.25
CA LEU A 40 -0.45 0.13 -6.53
C LEU A 40 -1.83 -0.55 -6.52
N ALA A 41 -1.94 -1.74 -5.91
CA ALA A 41 -3.22 -2.45 -5.83
C ALA A 41 -4.27 -1.63 -5.06
N LYS A 42 -3.85 -1.04 -3.93
CA LYS A 42 -4.68 -0.16 -3.13
C LYS A 42 -5.08 1.11 -3.92
N ASP A 43 -4.11 1.82 -4.48
CA ASP A 43 -4.33 3.08 -5.20
C ASP A 43 -5.22 2.91 -6.43
N MET A 44 -5.07 1.80 -7.16
CA MET A 44 -5.90 1.51 -8.32
C MET A 44 -7.36 1.24 -7.95
N THR A 45 -7.58 0.42 -6.91
CA THR A 45 -8.94 0.17 -6.39
C THR A 45 -9.57 1.49 -5.96
N ARG A 46 -8.85 2.29 -5.17
CA ARG A 46 -9.34 3.60 -4.71
C ARG A 46 -9.65 4.55 -5.87
N THR A 47 -8.78 4.64 -6.86
CA THR A 47 -8.99 5.54 -8.01
C THR A 47 -10.18 5.10 -8.85
N ALA A 48 -10.40 3.79 -9.00
CA ALA A 48 -11.59 3.26 -9.66
C ALA A 48 -12.86 3.56 -8.87
N ASP A 49 -12.82 3.39 -7.55
CA ASP A 49 -13.93 3.73 -6.65
C ASP A 49 -14.22 5.24 -6.67
N ASP A 50 -13.21 6.11 -6.66
CA ASP A 50 -13.37 7.57 -6.77
C ASP A 50 -14.11 7.94 -8.07
N GLN A 51 -13.78 7.28 -9.19
CA GLN A 51 -14.43 7.51 -10.49
C GLN A 51 -15.87 6.99 -10.49
N ALA A 52 -16.11 5.78 -9.98
CA ALA A 52 -17.43 5.18 -9.91
C ALA A 52 -18.35 5.96 -8.95
N ALA A 53 -17.87 6.28 -7.75
CA ALA A 53 -18.61 7.06 -6.76
C ALA A 53 -18.98 8.45 -7.28
N ARG A 54 -18.11 9.13 -8.05
CA ARG A 54 -18.47 10.40 -8.70
C ARG A 54 -19.66 10.24 -9.64
N ALA A 55 -19.64 9.21 -10.49
CA ALA A 55 -20.73 8.95 -11.42
C ALA A 55 -22.03 8.61 -10.69
N VAL A 56 -21.95 7.78 -9.64
CA VAL A 56 -23.12 7.44 -8.80
C VAL A 56 -23.67 8.67 -8.09
N LEU A 57 -22.83 9.55 -7.53
CA LEU A 57 -23.28 10.75 -6.83
C LEU A 57 -24.06 11.70 -7.75
N VAL A 58 -23.56 11.94 -8.97
CA VAL A 58 -24.24 12.81 -9.94
C VAL A 58 -25.52 12.16 -10.46
N LEU A 59 -25.51 10.85 -10.72
CA LEU A 59 -26.73 10.12 -11.11
C LEU A 59 -27.76 10.07 -9.98
N ALA A 60 -27.32 9.95 -8.72
CA ALA A 60 -28.18 10.00 -7.54
C ALA A 60 -28.83 11.38 -7.41
N ALA A 61 -28.06 12.46 -7.58
CA ALA A 61 -28.60 13.82 -7.58
C ALA A 61 -29.66 14.01 -8.67
N ALA A 62 -29.38 13.58 -9.90
CA ALA A 62 -30.33 13.66 -11.00
C ALA A 62 -31.64 12.89 -10.71
N ARG A 63 -31.54 11.66 -10.18
CA ARG A 63 -32.72 10.85 -9.82
C ARG A 63 -33.53 11.45 -8.67
N LEU A 64 -32.85 11.99 -7.66
CA LEU A 64 -33.52 12.66 -6.54
C LEU A 64 -34.26 13.90 -7.01
N GLN A 65 -33.69 14.68 -7.96
CA GLN A 65 -34.39 15.81 -8.57
C GLN A 65 -35.65 15.36 -9.32
N GLU A 66 -35.58 14.32 -10.16
CA GLU A 66 -36.75 13.77 -10.84
C GLU A 66 -37.81 13.21 -9.88
N TRP A 67 -37.37 12.60 -8.77
CA TRP A 67 -38.27 12.10 -7.73
C TRP A 67 -38.98 13.24 -7.01
N ALA A 68 -38.25 14.29 -6.63
CA ALA A 68 -38.79 15.47 -5.96
C ALA A 68 -39.83 16.19 -6.83
N GLU A 69 -39.57 16.34 -8.14
CA GLU A 69 -40.53 16.91 -9.07
C GLU A 69 -41.84 16.11 -9.15
N LYS A 70 -41.79 14.78 -9.01
CA LYS A 70 -42.97 13.91 -9.02
C LYS A 70 -43.69 13.83 -7.67
N ALA A 71 -42.94 13.94 -6.57
CA ALA A 71 -43.44 13.78 -5.21
C ALA A 71 -43.86 15.10 -4.56
N GLU A 72 -43.51 16.25 -5.16
CA GLU A 72 -43.62 17.59 -4.56
C GLU A 72 -42.91 17.67 -3.19
N GLU A 73 -41.78 16.96 -3.06
CA GLU A 73 -40.94 16.92 -1.84
C GLU A 73 -39.58 17.63 -2.11
N SER A 74 -38.90 18.11 -1.07
CA SER A 74 -37.58 18.75 -1.20
C SER A 74 -36.45 17.71 -1.28
N VAL A 75 -35.36 18.04 -2.00
CA VAL A 75 -34.15 17.20 -2.08
C VAL A 75 -33.10 17.71 -1.12
N THR A 76 -32.63 16.88 -0.21
CA THR A 76 -31.51 17.22 0.66
C THR A 76 -30.26 16.40 0.34
N LEU A 77 -29.09 16.89 0.72
CA LEU A 77 -27.81 16.21 0.53
C LEU A 77 -27.74 14.92 1.36
N ASP A 78 -28.52 14.85 2.43
CA ASP A 78 -28.61 13.68 3.30
C ASP A 78 -29.33 12.49 2.64
N MET A 79 -30.25 12.77 1.70
CA MET A 79 -30.91 11.76 0.85
C MET A 79 -29.97 11.14 -0.19
N LEU A 80 -28.80 11.72 -0.44
CA LEU A 80 -27.85 11.18 -1.43
C LEU A 80 -27.37 9.77 -1.07
N TYR A 81 -27.18 9.45 0.21
CA TYR A 81 -26.66 8.14 0.58
C TYR A 81 -27.65 7.00 0.30
N PRO A 82 -28.94 7.10 0.69
CA PRO A 82 -29.96 6.16 0.23
C PRO A 82 -30.06 6.01 -1.29
N ALA A 83 -30.04 7.12 -2.05
CA ALA A 83 -30.08 7.07 -3.51
C ALA A 83 -28.80 6.44 -4.12
N PHE A 84 -27.66 6.69 -3.51
CA PHE A 84 -26.38 6.07 -3.86
C PHE A 84 -26.42 4.54 -3.66
N LEU A 85 -26.98 4.08 -2.55
CA LEU A 85 -27.15 2.66 -2.25
C LEU A 85 -28.11 1.98 -3.25
N GLU A 86 -29.19 2.65 -3.64
CA GLU A 86 -30.13 2.12 -4.64
C GLU A 86 -29.46 1.91 -6.00
N ILE A 87 -28.73 2.93 -6.49
CA ILE A 87 -27.99 2.83 -7.75
C ILE A 87 -26.91 1.76 -7.66
N ALA A 88 -26.20 1.68 -6.53
CA ALA A 88 -25.18 0.67 -6.31
C ALA A 88 -25.76 -0.75 -6.31
N TYR A 89 -26.92 -0.96 -5.69
CA TYR A 89 -27.62 -2.24 -5.67
C TYR A 89 -28.05 -2.67 -7.08
N HIS A 90 -28.76 -1.82 -7.83
CA HIS A 90 -29.26 -2.17 -9.17
C HIS A 90 -28.15 -2.43 -10.18
N ASN A 91 -27.00 -1.78 -10.03
CA ASN A 91 -25.85 -1.94 -10.93
C ASN A 91 -24.79 -2.92 -10.40
N HIS A 92 -25.06 -3.61 -9.28
CA HIS A 92 -24.12 -4.53 -8.62
C HIS A 92 -22.74 -3.90 -8.37
N LEU A 93 -22.71 -2.60 -8.02
CA LEU A 93 -21.50 -1.86 -7.76
C LEU A 93 -20.88 -2.30 -6.43
N ARG A 94 -19.58 -2.54 -6.47
CA ARG A 94 -18.80 -2.98 -5.31
C ARG A 94 -17.78 -1.90 -5.01
N LEU A 95 -18.17 -0.98 -4.15
CA LEU A 95 -17.37 0.18 -3.77
C LEU A 95 -16.76 -0.05 -2.38
N PHE A 96 -15.67 0.67 -2.13
CA PHE A 96 -14.97 0.72 -0.84
C PHE A 96 -14.14 -0.53 -0.51
N TYR A 97 -13.26 -0.39 0.48
CA TYR A 97 -12.31 -1.40 0.91
C TYR A 97 -12.08 -1.34 2.42
N GLY A 98 -11.39 -2.34 2.99
CA GLY A 98 -11.14 -2.43 4.43
C GLY A 98 -12.42 -2.58 5.27
N GLY A 99 -12.42 -2.01 6.47
CA GLY A 99 -13.56 -2.11 7.41
C GLY A 99 -14.86 -1.46 6.91
N ASP A 100 -14.78 -0.41 6.08
CA ASP A 100 -15.96 0.26 5.52
C ASP A 100 -16.68 -0.57 4.45
N LYS A 101 -15.98 -1.51 3.81
CA LYS A 101 -16.59 -2.43 2.83
C LYS A 101 -17.64 -3.33 3.49
N GLY A 102 -17.34 -3.88 4.67
CA GLY A 102 -18.28 -4.74 5.40
C GLY A 102 -19.57 -4.00 5.72
N ARG A 103 -19.43 -2.80 6.28
CA ARG A 103 -20.56 -1.92 6.58
C ARG A 103 -21.38 -1.53 5.35
N PHE A 104 -20.72 -1.19 4.24
CA PHE A 104 -21.41 -0.87 3.00
C PHE A 104 -22.21 -2.06 2.46
N ASN A 105 -21.68 -3.28 2.58
CA ASN A 105 -22.41 -4.49 2.20
C ASN A 105 -23.62 -4.74 3.10
N ASP A 106 -23.51 -4.52 4.41
CA ASP A 106 -24.64 -4.62 5.35
C ASP A 106 -25.75 -3.61 5.00
N ASP A 107 -25.37 -2.38 4.63
CA ASP A 107 -26.30 -1.35 4.17
C ASP A 107 -26.95 -1.74 2.83
N LEU A 108 -26.21 -2.36 1.90
CA LEU A 108 -26.74 -2.87 0.63
C LEU A 108 -27.76 -4.00 0.83
N GLU A 109 -27.53 -4.94 1.74
CA GLU A 109 -28.53 -5.98 2.05
C GLU A 109 -29.78 -5.39 2.71
N THR A 110 -29.60 -4.35 3.55
CA THR A 110 -30.72 -3.63 4.16
C THR A 110 -31.56 -2.91 3.11
N ILE A 111 -30.94 -2.16 2.18
CA ILE A 111 -31.68 -1.44 1.15
C ILE A 111 -32.35 -2.38 0.16
N LYS A 112 -31.71 -3.49 -0.20
CA LYS A 112 -32.30 -4.55 -1.04
C LYS A 112 -33.63 -5.03 -0.47
N GLY A 113 -33.67 -5.34 0.83
CA GLY A 113 -34.91 -5.76 1.50
C GLY A 113 -36.00 -4.67 1.49
N ILE A 114 -35.63 -3.40 1.41
CA ILE A 114 -36.58 -2.28 1.30
C ILE A 114 -37.07 -2.11 -0.15
N ILE A 115 -36.16 -2.16 -1.13
CA ILE A 115 -36.46 -2.08 -2.56
C ILE A 115 -37.41 -3.20 -2.97
N GLU A 116 -37.10 -4.45 -2.64
CA GLU A 116 -37.97 -5.59 -2.96
C GLU A 116 -39.37 -5.46 -2.35
N LYS A 117 -39.48 -4.91 -1.13
CA LYS A 117 -40.78 -4.65 -0.49
C LYS A 117 -41.55 -3.52 -1.17
N ALA A 118 -40.85 -2.47 -1.62
CA ALA A 118 -41.44 -1.34 -2.33
C ALA A 118 -41.96 -1.78 -3.71
N GLU A 119 -41.17 -2.56 -4.45
CA GLU A 119 -41.52 -3.16 -5.73
C GLU A 119 -42.75 -4.08 -5.60
N ARG A 120 -42.77 -4.99 -4.62
CA ARG A 120 -43.94 -5.87 -4.36
C ARG A 120 -45.21 -5.09 -4.03
N ARG A 121 -45.08 -3.90 -3.45
CA ARG A 121 -46.20 -3.02 -3.06
C ARG A 121 -46.54 -1.98 -4.13
N ASN A 122 -45.78 -1.93 -5.22
CA ASN A 122 -45.84 -0.91 -6.27
C ASN A 122 -45.88 0.52 -5.69
N LYS A 123 -45.02 0.80 -4.71
CA LYS A 123 -44.90 2.12 -4.07
C LYS A 123 -43.52 2.73 -4.34
N PRO A 124 -43.43 4.03 -4.63
CA PRO A 124 -42.14 4.70 -4.77
C PRO A 124 -41.38 4.67 -3.44
N LEU A 125 -40.05 4.66 -3.53
CA LEU A 125 -39.19 4.84 -2.37
C LEU A 125 -39.38 6.25 -1.80
N LYS A 126 -39.33 6.31 -0.47
CA LYS A 126 -39.47 7.54 0.31
C LYS A 126 -38.13 7.85 0.95
N TYR A 127 -37.29 8.62 0.25
CA TYR A 127 -35.90 8.85 0.64
C TYR A 127 -35.80 9.60 1.98
N ASP A 128 -36.75 10.48 2.28
CA ASP A 128 -36.90 11.16 3.57
C ASP A 128 -36.87 10.21 4.78
N ARG A 129 -37.55 9.06 4.65
CA ARG A 129 -37.61 8.02 5.70
C ARG A 129 -36.33 7.21 5.73
N LEU A 130 -35.77 6.89 4.56
CA LEU A 130 -34.55 6.09 4.44
C LEU A 130 -33.34 6.77 5.07
N THR A 131 -33.26 8.11 5.03
CA THR A 131 -32.19 8.87 5.70
C THR A 131 -32.11 8.53 7.19
N ARG A 132 -33.24 8.21 7.85
CA ARG A 132 -33.27 7.83 9.28
C ARG A 132 -32.71 6.43 9.52
N ASP A 133 -32.91 5.52 8.56
CA ASP A 133 -32.43 4.14 8.63
C ASP A 133 -30.91 4.06 8.39
N PHE A 134 -30.37 4.96 7.56
CA PHE A 134 -28.95 5.02 7.18
C PHE A 134 -28.18 6.21 7.78
N LYS A 135 -28.47 6.61 9.03
CA LYS A 135 -27.74 7.69 9.73
C LYS A 135 -26.24 7.43 9.83
N ASN A 136 -25.90 6.16 10.04
CA ASN A 136 -24.55 5.70 10.26
C ASN A 136 -23.89 5.36 8.92
N LYS A 137 -23.41 6.37 8.20
CA LYS A 137 -22.76 6.24 6.87
C LYS A 137 -21.31 5.71 6.97
N PRO A 138 -20.81 4.93 5.99
CA PRO A 138 -19.40 4.56 5.89
C PRO A 138 -18.47 5.77 5.81
N GLY A 139 -17.27 5.68 6.41
CA GLY A 139 -16.30 6.77 6.39
C GLY A 139 -15.86 7.12 4.97
N LEU A 140 -15.60 6.10 4.15
CA LEU A 140 -15.24 6.24 2.74
C LEU A 140 -16.33 6.91 1.90
N PHE A 141 -17.63 6.76 2.22
CA PHE A 141 -18.69 7.52 1.53
C PHE A 141 -18.57 9.02 1.86
N SER A 142 -18.38 9.35 3.13
CA SER A 142 -18.15 10.74 3.57
C SER A 142 -16.89 11.32 2.92
N GLU A 143 -15.85 10.50 2.74
CA GLU A 143 -14.64 10.88 2.02
C GLU A 143 -14.94 11.19 0.54
N GLN A 144 -15.77 10.40 -0.14
CA GLN A 144 -16.19 10.66 -1.52
C GLN A 144 -17.00 11.96 -1.63
N LEU A 145 -17.90 12.21 -0.68
CA LEU A 145 -18.67 13.45 -0.64
C LEU A 145 -17.74 14.66 -0.54
N LEU A 146 -16.79 14.64 0.39
CA LEU A 146 -15.78 15.67 0.57
C LEU A 146 -14.88 15.82 -0.66
N LYS A 147 -14.38 14.73 -1.25
CA LYS A 147 -13.55 14.78 -2.46
C LYS A 147 -14.27 15.46 -3.62
N ASN A 148 -15.53 15.14 -3.82
CA ASN A 148 -16.30 15.65 -4.96
C ASN A 148 -16.87 17.06 -4.71
N LEU A 149 -17.06 17.51 -3.46
CA LEU A 149 -17.60 18.86 -3.17
C LEU A 149 -16.55 19.88 -2.71
N CYS A 150 -15.48 19.43 -2.05
CA CYS A 150 -14.48 20.29 -1.39
C CYS A 150 -13.12 20.29 -2.08
N SER A 151 -12.87 19.45 -3.10
CA SER A 151 -11.57 19.46 -3.78
C SER A 151 -11.34 20.79 -4.51
N PRO A 152 -10.21 21.49 -4.29
CA PRO A 152 -9.97 22.81 -4.87
C PRO A 152 -9.67 22.81 -6.38
N PHE A 153 -9.49 21.63 -7.00
CA PHE A 153 -9.17 21.51 -8.43
C PHE A 153 -10.02 20.48 -9.18
N ARG A 154 -10.81 19.69 -8.46
CA ARG A 154 -11.55 18.53 -8.99
C ARG A 154 -12.92 18.37 -8.34
N SER A 155 -13.48 19.44 -7.78
CA SER A 155 -14.86 19.42 -7.32
C SER A 155 -15.83 19.21 -8.49
N LEU A 156 -17.06 18.82 -8.21
CA LEU A 156 -18.13 18.72 -9.21
C LEU A 156 -18.37 20.07 -9.89
N THR A 157 -18.24 21.17 -9.15
CA THR A 157 -18.34 22.53 -9.69
C THR A 157 -17.21 22.81 -10.68
N ASP A 158 -15.95 22.48 -10.33
CA ASP A 158 -14.79 22.67 -11.22
C ASP A 158 -14.88 21.79 -12.48
N LEU A 159 -15.45 20.59 -12.32
CA LEU A 159 -15.69 19.69 -13.44
C LEU A 159 -16.93 20.07 -14.24
N GLY A 160 -17.73 21.05 -13.81
CA GLY A 160 -19.00 21.45 -14.43
C GLY A 160 -20.04 20.32 -14.46
N LEU A 161 -20.07 19.49 -13.42
CA LEU A 161 -20.93 18.30 -13.27
C LEU A 161 -21.97 18.43 -12.16
N GLY A 162 -21.96 19.52 -11.38
CA GLY A 162 -22.95 19.75 -10.34
C GLY A 162 -22.54 20.86 -9.38
N TRP A 163 -23.50 21.41 -8.66
CA TRP A 163 -23.27 22.49 -7.69
C TRP A 163 -24.23 22.38 -6.50
N MET A 164 -23.98 23.17 -5.45
CA MET A 164 -24.79 23.18 -4.24
C MET A 164 -25.76 24.37 -4.22
N GLU A 165 -26.99 24.13 -3.81
CA GLU A 165 -28.04 25.14 -3.60
C GLU A 165 -28.79 24.88 -2.29
N PRO A 166 -29.50 25.88 -1.72
CA PRO A 166 -30.46 25.63 -0.64
C PRO A 166 -31.55 24.67 -1.11
N CYS A 167 -32.02 23.78 -0.23
CA CYS A 167 -33.00 22.76 -0.62
C CYS A 167 -34.47 23.20 -0.48
N GLU A 168 -34.79 23.99 0.54
CA GLU A 168 -36.16 24.41 0.85
C GLU A 168 -36.40 25.86 0.41
N GLU A 169 -37.50 26.09 -0.31
CA GLU A 169 -37.91 27.45 -0.69
C GLU A 169 -38.24 28.30 0.54
N ASP A 170 -38.75 27.70 1.60
CA ASP A 170 -39.10 28.41 2.83
C ASP A 170 -37.84 28.98 3.52
N ASP A 171 -36.75 28.20 3.60
CA ASP A 171 -35.45 28.69 4.08
C ASP A 171 -34.95 29.90 3.25
N ILE A 172 -35.18 29.91 1.93
CA ILE A 172 -34.82 31.04 1.05
C ILE A 172 -35.70 32.25 1.35
N LYS A 173 -37.02 32.06 1.43
CA LYS A 173 -37.99 33.12 1.72
C LYS A 173 -37.74 33.74 3.09
N ASP A 174 -37.52 32.92 4.11
CA ASP A 174 -37.18 33.36 5.47
C ASP A 174 -35.91 34.20 5.47
N CYS A 175 -34.86 33.77 4.76
CA CYS A 175 -33.62 34.55 4.62
C CYS A 175 -33.87 35.90 3.92
N LEU A 176 -34.68 35.92 2.86
CA LEU A 176 -35.02 37.15 2.13
C LEU A 176 -35.88 38.11 2.97
N GLU A 177 -36.78 37.60 3.81
CA GLU A 177 -37.54 38.39 4.77
C GLU A 177 -36.62 39.01 5.83
N LEU A 178 -35.73 38.21 6.44
CA LEU A 178 -34.73 38.69 7.39
C LEU A 178 -33.77 39.72 6.78
N PHE A 179 -33.47 39.61 5.48
CA PHE A 179 -32.72 40.60 4.73
C PHE A 179 -33.51 41.90 4.56
N ASN A 180 -34.77 41.81 4.16
CA ASN A 180 -35.64 42.98 3.98
C ASN A 180 -35.84 43.76 5.28
N ASP A 181 -35.97 43.08 6.42
CA ASP A 181 -36.09 43.71 7.75
C ASP A 181 -34.90 44.61 8.10
N HIS A 182 -33.71 44.30 7.55
CA HIS A 182 -32.49 45.10 7.71
C HIS A 182 -32.15 45.94 6.46
N GLY A 183 -33.13 46.18 5.60
CA GLY A 183 -33.01 47.05 4.42
C GLY A 183 -32.16 46.47 3.28
N VAL A 184 -31.91 45.15 3.28
CA VAL A 184 -31.19 44.43 2.22
C VAL A 184 -32.21 43.88 1.21
N LYS A 185 -32.35 44.54 0.07
CA LYS A 185 -33.22 44.09 -1.02
C LYS A 185 -32.47 43.23 -2.02
N MET A 186 -32.57 41.91 -1.89
CA MET A 186 -31.92 40.93 -2.77
C MET A 186 -32.97 40.15 -3.56
N SER A 187 -32.67 39.84 -4.83
CA SER A 187 -33.49 38.92 -5.63
C SER A 187 -33.20 37.47 -5.25
N GLU A 188 -34.13 36.56 -5.50
CA GLU A 188 -33.91 35.12 -5.27
C GLU A 188 -32.72 34.58 -6.09
N GLU A 189 -32.59 34.99 -7.35
CA GLU A 189 -31.46 34.62 -8.22
C GLU A 189 -30.11 35.09 -7.65
N ASP A 190 -30.04 36.34 -7.17
CA ASP A 190 -28.83 36.88 -6.55
C ASP A 190 -28.52 36.16 -5.22
N PHE A 191 -29.54 35.77 -4.46
CA PHE A 191 -29.39 35.00 -3.22
C PHE A 191 -28.80 33.62 -3.50
N ILE A 192 -29.36 32.88 -4.45
CA ILE A 192 -28.86 31.56 -4.85
C ILE A 192 -27.41 31.69 -5.35
N ALA A 193 -27.12 32.67 -6.21
CA ALA A 193 -25.76 32.90 -6.69
C ALA A 193 -24.77 33.21 -5.55
N LEU A 194 -25.17 34.03 -4.58
CA LEU A 194 -24.37 34.34 -3.40
C LEU A 194 -24.16 33.11 -2.51
N PHE A 195 -25.24 32.38 -2.20
CA PHE A 195 -25.19 31.18 -1.36
C PHE A 195 -24.29 30.11 -1.99
N THR A 196 -24.49 29.78 -3.26
CA THR A 196 -23.69 28.76 -3.95
C THR A 196 -22.20 29.11 -3.94
N ALA A 197 -21.86 30.38 -4.17
CA ALA A 197 -20.47 30.82 -4.14
C ALA A 197 -19.88 30.82 -2.72
N TRP A 198 -20.66 31.23 -1.72
CA TRP A 198 -20.28 31.21 -0.31
C TRP A 198 -20.06 29.77 0.20
N ALA A 199 -21.01 28.87 -0.06
CA ALA A 199 -20.93 27.46 0.31
C ALA A 199 -19.72 26.78 -0.38
N HIS A 200 -19.52 27.03 -1.67
CA HIS A 200 -18.36 26.50 -2.40
C HIS A 200 -17.03 27.02 -1.86
N HIS A 201 -16.94 28.29 -1.46
CA HIS A 201 -15.74 28.86 -0.84
C HIS A 201 -15.39 28.13 0.47
N HIS A 202 -16.37 27.93 1.36
CA HIS A 202 -16.12 27.26 2.63
C HIS A 202 -15.87 25.75 2.47
N CYS A 203 -16.48 25.12 1.46
CA CYS A 203 -16.14 23.75 1.11
C CYS A 203 -14.68 23.62 0.63
N THR A 204 -14.20 24.51 -0.23
CA THR A 204 -12.85 24.44 -0.80
C THR A 204 -11.75 24.94 0.13
N ASP A 205 -12.02 25.95 0.96
CA ASP A 205 -11.04 26.52 1.89
C ASP A 205 -10.93 25.71 3.19
N SER A 206 -12.06 25.33 3.78
CA SER A 206 -12.10 24.72 5.12
C SER A 206 -12.83 23.39 5.22
N PHE A 207 -13.16 22.74 4.09
CA PHE A 207 -13.88 21.46 4.07
C PHE A 207 -15.15 21.50 4.95
N ALA A 208 -15.84 22.64 5.00
CA ALA A 208 -16.87 22.92 6.00
C ALA A 208 -18.25 22.30 5.64
N ILE A 209 -18.31 20.99 5.40
CA ILE A 209 -19.54 20.28 5.07
C ILE A 209 -19.80 19.11 6.02
N GLY A 210 -21.03 18.97 6.49
CA GLY A 210 -21.50 17.90 7.36
C GLY A 210 -20.90 17.93 8.77
N ASN A 211 -21.66 18.38 9.75
CA ASN A 211 -21.24 18.48 11.16
C ASN A 211 -20.99 17.14 11.88
N GLN A 212 -21.34 16.02 11.25
CA GLN A 212 -21.10 14.67 11.76
C GLN A 212 -19.88 13.98 11.12
N ILE A 213 -19.25 14.60 10.11
CA ILE A 213 -18.10 14.01 9.42
C ILE A 213 -16.83 14.37 10.19
N SER A 214 -16.18 13.34 10.75
CA SER A 214 -15.01 13.51 11.61
C SER A 214 -13.82 14.17 10.90
N ASP A 215 -13.06 14.97 11.64
CA ASP A 215 -11.77 15.53 11.19
C ASP A 215 -10.82 14.45 10.63
N GLN A 216 -10.85 13.23 11.19
CA GLN A 216 -10.05 12.10 10.70
C GLN A 216 -10.30 11.78 9.22
N ILE A 217 -11.56 11.87 8.76
CA ILE A 217 -11.94 11.64 7.36
C ILE A 217 -11.49 12.84 6.51
N ARG A 218 -11.65 14.07 7.01
CA ARG A 218 -11.21 15.29 6.30
C ARG A 218 -9.71 15.31 6.06
N PHE A 219 -8.95 14.83 7.04
CA PHE A 219 -7.50 14.67 6.97
C PHE A 219 -7.06 13.71 5.85
N ASN A 220 -7.84 12.70 5.48
CA ASN A 220 -7.50 11.79 4.37
C ASN A 220 -7.45 12.50 3.01
N ILE A 221 -8.10 13.67 2.89
CA ILE A 221 -8.25 14.40 1.62
C ILE A 221 -7.38 15.66 1.61
N ALA A 222 -7.17 16.28 2.77
CA ALA A 222 -6.43 17.53 2.88
C ALA A 222 -4.97 17.36 2.45
N LEU A 223 -4.61 17.92 1.29
CA LEU A 223 -3.26 17.89 0.71
C LEU A 223 -2.20 18.70 1.52
N ARG A 224 -2.49 19.12 2.76
CA ARG A 224 -1.60 19.92 3.61
C ARG A 224 -1.68 19.48 5.07
N LYS A 225 -0.53 19.43 5.75
CA LYS A 225 -0.38 19.24 7.21
C LYS A 225 -1.08 20.31 8.08
N PHE A 226 -1.72 21.31 7.48
CA PHE A 226 -2.44 22.39 8.17
C PHE A 226 -3.84 22.54 7.57
N GLY A 227 -4.71 21.56 7.79
CA GLY A 227 -6.12 21.65 7.42
C GLY A 227 -6.85 22.53 8.43
N ARG A 228 -7.27 23.73 8.02
CA ARG A 228 -8.31 24.46 8.76
C ARG A 228 -9.62 23.75 8.43
N PHE A 229 -10.21 23.03 9.38
CA PHE A 229 -11.50 22.38 9.16
C PHE A 229 -12.63 23.16 9.82
N GLY A 230 -13.73 23.34 9.08
CA GLY A 230 -14.88 24.10 9.54
C GLY A 230 -14.61 25.60 9.65
N ILE A 231 -15.67 26.34 9.99
CA ILE A 231 -15.64 27.79 10.18
C ILE A 231 -15.51 28.07 11.68
N GLN A 232 -14.58 28.93 12.08
CA GLN A 232 -14.42 29.30 13.49
C GLN A 232 -15.56 30.23 13.94
N GLU A 233 -16.00 30.09 15.19
CA GLU A 233 -17.08 30.91 15.77
C GLU A 233 -16.84 32.43 15.59
N LYS A 234 -15.60 32.89 15.73
CA LYS A 234 -15.19 34.30 15.56
C LYS A 234 -15.34 34.85 14.13
N ASP A 235 -15.55 33.97 13.15
CA ASP A 235 -15.59 34.27 11.73
C ASP A 235 -16.98 34.08 11.12
N LEU A 236 -17.98 33.61 11.89
CA LEU A 236 -19.37 33.42 11.41
C LEU A 236 -20.01 34.71 10.87
N GLN A 237 -19.78 35.83 11.56
CA GLN A 237 -20.31 37.13 11.15
C GLN A 237 -19.44 37.83 10.09
N LYS A 238 -18.47 37.13 9.48
CA LYS A 238 -17.52 37.72 8.54
C LYS A 238 -17.51 36.94 7.23
N LEU A 239 -18.06 37.58 6.20
CA LEU A 239 -17.80 37.12 4.83
C LEU A 239 -16.33 37.28 4.44
N PRO A 240 -15.77 36.36 3.64
CA PRO A 240 -14.44 36.50 3.07
C PRO A 240 -14.28 37.83 2.31
N SER A 241 -13.06 38.38 2.28
CA SER A 241 -12.78 39.72 1.74
C SER A 241 -13.25 39.91 0.29
N LYS A 242 -13.24 38.84 -0.51
CA LYS A 242 -13.71 38.85 -1.90
C LYS A 242 -15.22 39.10 -1.99
N PHE A 243 -16.04 38.41 -1.18
CA PHE A 243 -17.49 38.63 -1.14
C PHE A 243 -17.85 40.01 -0.59
N LYS A 244 -17.13 40.48 0.43
CA LYS A 244 -17.30 41.84 0.96
C LYS A 244 -17.12 42.90 -0.14
N LYS A 245 -16.11 42.73 -1.00
CA LYS A 245 -15.85 43.63 -2.13
C LYS A 245 -17.02 43.63 -3.13
N ILE A 246 -17.57 42.47 -3.48
CA ILE A 246 -18.71 42.36 -4.41
C ILE A 246 -19.95 43.03 -3.83
N LEU A 247 -20.27 42.72 -2.57
CA LEU A 247 -21.49 43.22 -1.92
C LEU A 247 -21.42 44.72 -1.56
N SER A 248 -20.22 45.28 -1.37
CA SER A 248 -20.02 46.70 -1.03
C SER A 248 -20.52 47.69 -2.10
N GLU A 249 -20.82 47.20 -3.31
CA GLU A 249 -21.39 48.00 -4.39
C GLU A 249 -22.86 48.33 -4.19
N LYS A 250 -23.59 47.49 -3.43
CA LYS A 250 -25.03 47.65 -3.18
C LYS A 250 -25.38 47.80 -1.70
N TYR A 251 -24.54 47.31 -0.80
CA TYR A 251 -24.84 47.23 0.63
C TYR A 251 -23.72 47.82 1.49
N ASN A 252 -24.09 48.35 2.66
CA ASN A 252 -23.12 48.88 3.63
C ASN A 252 -22.50 47.75 4.48
N GLN A 253 -21.49 48.06 5.31
CA GLN A 253 -20.76 47.05 6.08
C GLN A 253 -21.64 46.34 7.14
N GLU A 254 -22.61 47.05 7.74
CA GLU A 254 -23.53 46.47 8.72
C GLU A 254 -24.46 45.45 8.05
N GLN A 255 -25.01 45.80 6.90
CA GLN A 255 -25.83 44.92 6.06
C GLN A 255 -25.05 43.69 5.59
N ILE A 256 -23.78 43.85 5.20
CA ILE A 256 -22.92 42.72 4.79
C ILE A 256 -22.65 41.76 5.96
N ASN A 257 -22.45 42.29 7.17
CA ASN A 257 -22.28 41.46 8.36
C ASN A 257 -23.60 40.77 8.74
N TRP A 258 -24.74 41.45 8.55
CA TRP A 258 -26.06 40.85 8.75
C TRP A 258 -26.31 39.68 7.78
N ILE A 259 -26.00 39.86 6.49
CA ILE A 259 -26.06 38.78 5.49
C ILE A 259 -25.22 37.59 5.94
N ALA A 260 -24.01 37.83 6.43
CA ALA A 260 -23.13 36.76 6.95
C ALA A 260 -23.75 36.03 8.15
N CYS A 261 -24.39 36.78 9.05
CA CYS A 261 -25.03 36.25 10.26
C CYS A 261 -26.18 35.33 9.90
N VAL A 262 -27.13 35.79 9.07
CA VAL A 262 -28.28 35.01 8.63
C VAL A 262 -27.85 33.75 7.89
N LEU A 263 -26.90 33.85 6.94
CA LEU A 263 -26.39 32.66 6.24
C LEU A 263 -25.79 31.64 7.21
N SER A 264 -25.05 32.12 8.22
CA SER A 264 -24.42 31.26 9.21
C SER A 264 -25.43 30.62 10.17
N GLU A 265 -26.42 31.37 10.63
CA GLU A 265 -27.46 30.87 11.54
C GLU A 265 -28.40 29.88 10.85
N THR A 266 -28.73 30.13 9.58
CA THR A 266 -29.66 29.27 8.83
C THR A 266 -28.97 27.98 8.36
N PHE A 267 -27.74 28.06 7.82
CA PHE A 267 -27.14 26.94 7.06
C PHE A 267 -25.96 26.25 7.76
N LEU A 268 -25.45 26.76 8.88
CA LEU A 268 -24.35 26.14 9.61
C LEU A 268 -24.79 25.55 10.95
N SER A 269 -24.17 24.45 11.33
CA SER A 269 -24.32 23.86 12.66
C SER A 269 -22.96 23.56 13.28
N ARG A 270 -22.92 23.54 14.61
CA ARG A 270 -21.71 23.25 15.38
C ARG A 270 -21.32 21.77 15.22
N GLY A 271 -20.03 21.51 15.01
CA GLY A 271 -19.45 20.16 14.97
C GLY A 271 -19.49 19.46 16.33
N SER A 272 -19.23 18.15 16.33
CA SER A 272 -19.27 17.30 17.53
C SER A 272 -17.88 16.82 17.95
N GLY A 273 -17.59 16.75 19.26
CA GLY A 273 -16.31 16.22 19.78
C GLY A 273 -15.11 17.15 19.57
N GLU A 274 -14.01 16.68 18.96
CA GLU A 274 -12.80 17.49 18.69
C GLU A 274 -13.07 18.73 17.81
N GLU A 275 -14.22 18.74 17.12
CA GLU A 275 -14.74 19.81 16.27
C GLU A 275 -15.46 20.92 17.05
N GLU A 276 -15.50 20.83 18.37
CA GLU A 276 -16.20 21.77 19.24
C GLU A 276 -15.66 23.21 19.08
N GLY A 277 -16.55 24.15 18.76
CA GLY A 277 -16.20 25.55 18.43
C GLY A 277 -16.01 25.83 16.93
N ARG A 278 -16.26 24.82 16.07
CA ARG A 278 -16.25 24.95 14.62
C ARG A 278 -17.62 24.62 14.02
N TYR A 279 -17.92 25.26 12.89
CA TYR A 279 -19.21 25.22 12.22
C TYR A 279 -19.12 24.65 10.81
N PHE A 280 -20.13 23.89 10.41
CA PHE A 280 -20.19 23.15 9.14
C PHE A 280 -21.56 23.29 8.50
N LEU A 281 -21.60 23.26 7.16
CA LEU A 281 -22.83 23.26 6.38
C LEU A 281 -23.71 22.06 6.73
N ILE A 282 -24.99 22.33 6.96
CA ILE A 282 -26.00 21.33 7.31
C ILE A 282 -26.43 20.56 6.05
N LEU A 283 -26.27 19.24 6.06
CA LEU A 283 -26.61 18.39 4.90
C LEU A 283 -28.11 18.40 4.57
N ASP A 284 -28.95 18.58 5.59
CA ASP A 284 -30.40 18.65 5.44
C ASP A 284 -30.92 19.95 4.81
N LYS A 285 -30.09 21.00 4.73
CA LYS A 285 -30.49 22.33 4.20
C LYS A 285 -29.97 22.63 2.80
N ILE A 286 -29.23 21.69 2.21
CA ILE A 286 -28.50 21.89 0.95
C ILE A 286 -28.84 20.74 0.02
N ALA A 287 -28.97 21.02 -1.27
CA ALA A 287 -29.14 20.04 -2.32
C ALA A 287 -27.93 20.03 -3.25
N LEU A 288 -27.56 18.85 -3.75
CA LEU A 288 -26.68 18.74 -4.92
C LEU A 288 -27.55 18.79 -6.17
N LYS A 289 -27.31 19.77 -7.04
CA LYS A 289 -28.02 19.96 -8.29
C LYS A 289 -27.16 19.51 -9.47
N PHE A 290 -27.81 18.87 -10.43
CA PHE A 290 -27.28 18.54 -11.75
C PHE A 290 -28.29 18.95 -12.82
N LYS A 291 -27.78 19.44 -13.95
CA LYS A 291 -28.54 19.74 -15.16
C LYS A 291 -27.62 19.55 -16.37
N ASP A 292 -28.09 18.77 -17.34
CA ASP A 292 -27.28 18.33 -18.49
C ASP A 292 -26.79 19.51 -19.35
N GLU A 293 -27.70 20.44 -19.67
CA GLU A 293 -27.40 21.65 -20.45
C GLU A 293 -27.24 22.91 -19.58
N HIS A 294 -26.57 22.81 -18.43
CA HIS A 294 -26.32 24.00 -17.59
C HIS A 294 -25.25 24.91 -18.19
N LYS A 295 -25.50 26.22 -18.15
CA LYS A 295 -24.56 27.24 -18.60
C LYS A 295 -23.54 27.55 -17.51
N TRP A 296 -22.31 27.06 -17.69
CA TRP A 296 -21.20 27.31 -16.78
C TRP A 296 -20.45 28.58 -17.16
N HIS A 297 -19.97 29.30 -16.15
CA HIS A 297 -19.21 30.53 -16.32
C HIS A 297 -17.80 30.35 -15.78
N ARG A 298 -16.81 30.91 -16.49
CA ARG A 298 -15.41 30.89 -16.07
C ARG A 298 -14.85 32.30 -15.98
N CYS A 299 -14.16 32.59 -14.89
CA CYS A 299 -13.44 33.84 -14.72
C CYS A 299 -12.00 33.73 -15.23
N ARG A 300 -11.52 34.69 -16.03
CA ARG A 300 -10.11 34.72 -16.48
C ARG A 300 -9.14 35.21 -15.42
N THR A 301 -9.63 35.92 -14.41
CA THR A 301 -8.82 36.45 -13.30
C THR A 301 -8.52 35.40 -12.24
N CYS A 302 -9.54 34.70 -11.74
CA CYS A 302 -9.34 33.65 -10.71
C CYS A 302 -9.30 32.22 -11.26
N SER A 303 -9.65 32.01 -12.53
CA SER A 303 -9.76 30.68 -13.17
C SER A 303 -10.83 29.74 -12.62
N ASP A 304 -11.61 30.16 -11.62
CA ASP A 304 -12.71 29.39 -11.05
C ASP A 304 -13.88 29.24 -12.04
N ILE A 305 -14.59 28.12 -11.88
CA ILE A 305 -15.80 27.76 -12.64
C ILE A 305 -16.99 27.81 -11.69
N PHE A 306 -18.11 28.39 -12.13
CA PHE A 306 -19.29 28.58 -11.30
C PHE A 306 -20.59 28.54 -12.10
N PRO A 307 -21.72 28.16 -11.47
CA PRO A 307 -22.99 28.01 -12.15
C PRO A 307 -23.69 29.35 -12.43
N TYR A 308 -23.48 30.38 -11.58
CA TYR A 308 -24.19 31.67 -11.65
C TYR A 308 -23.25 32.87 -11.52
N THR A 309 -23.53 33.94 -12.24
CA THR A 309 -22.87 35.24 -12.04
C THR A 309 -23.59 36.03 -10.95
N LEU A 310 -22.83 36.68 -10.07
CA LEU A 310 -23.40 37.59 -9.07
C LEU A 310 -23.28 39.03 -9.58
N PHE A 311 -24.40 39.73 -9.77
CA PHE A 311 -24.44 41.09 -10.35
C PHE A 311 -23.68 41.23 -11.70
N GLY A 312 -23.73 40.18 -12.54
CA GLY A 312 -23.01 40.15 -13.83
C GLY A 312 -21.48 40.01 -13.70
N LYS A 313 -20.97 39.65 -12.52
CA LYS A 313 -19.54 39.45 -12.22
C LYS A 313 -19.26 38.02 -11.79
N CYS A 314 -17.97 37.71 -11.66
CA CYS A 314 -17.53 36.47 -11.05
C CYS A 314 -18.04 36.39 -9.61
N ALA A 315 -18.82 35.35 -9.30
CA ALA A 315 -19.40 35.16 -7.97
C ALA A 315 -18.34 34.93 -6.87
N TYR A 316 -17.11 34.56 -7.24
CA TYR A 316 -16.02 34.30 -6.29
C TYR A 316 -15.06 35.49 -6.08
N CYS A 317 -14.62 36.15 -7.17
CA CYS A 317 -13.61 37.22 -7.08
C CYS A 317 -14.12 38.63 -7.43
N GLY A 318 -15.32 38.76 -7.99
CA GLY A 318 -15.91 40.04 -8.37
C GLY A 318 -15.34 40.66 -9.65
N SER A 319 -14.52 39.93 -10.42
CA SER A 319 -14.03 40.40 -11.72
C SER A 319 -15.17 40.45 -12.75
N PHE A 320 -15.11 41.44 -13.64
CA PHE A 320 -15.98 41.53 -14.83
C PHE A 320 -15.52 40.62 -15.98
N ASP A 321 -14.28 40.09 -15.92
CA ASP A 321 -13.72 39.25 -16.97
C ASP A 321 -14.19 37.79 -16.82
N VAL A 322 -15.47 37.60 -17.14
CA VAL A 322 -16.20 36.33 -17.10
C VAL A 322 -16.75 36.02 -18.48
N TYR A 323 -16.69 34.77 -18.88
CA TYR A 323 -17.31 34.28 -20.11
C TYR A 323 -18.08 32.97 -19.86
N GLU A 324 -19.14 32.75 -20.63
CA GLU A 324 -19.87 31.48 -20.68
C GLU A 324 -18.97 30.44 -21.35
N MET A 325 -18.81 29.28 -20.70
CA MET A 325 -17.94 28.21 -21.16
C MET A 325 -18.55 27.49 -22.37
N SER A 326 -17.71 27.15 -23.34
CA SER A 326 -18.08 26.29 -24.48
C SER A 326 -17.67 24.84 -24.23
N ASP A 327 -18.15 23.91 -25.08
CA ASP A 327 -17.74 22.49 -25.02
C ASP A 327 -16.22 22.31 -25.15
N LYS A 328 -15.55 23.18 -25.91
CA LYS A 328 -14.07 23.18 -26.03
C LYS A 328 -13.39 23.50 -24.71
N ASP A 329 -13.98 24.36 -23.89
CA ASP A 329 -13.44 24.68 -22.56
C ASP A 329 -13.56 23.50 -21.60
N LEU A 330 -14.54 22.64 -21.81
CA LEU A 330 -14.80 21.44 -21.00
C LEU A 330 -14.01 20.22 -21.48
N GLU A 331 -13.47 20.24 -22.70
CA GLU A 331 -12.65 19.15 -23.27
C GLU A 331 -11.43 18.80 -22.41
N ARG A 332 -10.84 19.79 -21.72
CA ARG A 332 -9.73 19.54 -20.78
C ARG A 332 -10.11 18.63 -19.61
N TYR A 333 -11.40 18.57 -19.27
CA TYR A 333 -11.95 17.75 -18.19
C TYR A 333 -12.62 16.46 -18.69
N LYS A 334 -12.55 16.20 -20.00
CA LYS A 334 -13.20 15.08 -20.69
C LYS A 334 -12.98 13.74 -19.99
N PHE A 335 -11.73 13.47 -19.58
CA PHE A 335 -11.38 12.24 -18.87
C PHE A 335 -12.23 11.97 -17.61
N TRP A 336 -12.59 13.01 -16.85
CA TRP A 336 -13.41 12.87 -15.63
C TRP A 336 -14.90 13.06 -15.89
N ARG A 337 -15.28 13.80 -16.94
CA ARG A 337 -16.67 14.10 -17.30
C ARG A 337 -17.35 12.98 -18.08
N GLU A 338 -16.68 12.41 -19.09
CA GLU A 338 -17.29 11.41 -19.98
C GLU A 338 -17.89 10.20 -19.24
N PRO A 339 -17.25 9.61 -18.22
CA PRO A 339 -17.83 8.49 -17.51
C PRO A 339 -19.13 8.84 -16.80
N VAL A 340 -19.24 10.09 -16.31
CA VAL A 340 -20.43 10.58 -15.60
C VAL A 340 -21.54 10.89 -16.59
N LEU A 341 -21.25 11.67 -17.63
CA LEU A 341 -22.22 12.03 -18.67
C LEU A 341 -22.72 10.79 -19.42
N GLY A 342 -21.86 9.80 -19.68
CA GLY A 342 -22.26 8.52 -20.25
C GLY A 342 -23.25 7.77 -19.36
N ALA A 343 -23.02 7.73 -18.04
CA ALA A 343 -23.95 7.10 -17.09
C ALA A 343 -25.28 7.85 -16.97
N ILE A 344 -25.27 9.18 -17.06
CA ILE A 344 -26.47 10.02 -17.08
C ILE A 344 -27.29 9.79 -18.36
N ALA A 345 -26.64 9.84 -19.53
CA ALA A 345 -27.31 9.65 -20.82
C ALA A 345 -27.91 8.25 -20.96
N GLU A 346 -27.31 7.24 -20.34
CA GLU A 346 -27.84 5.88 -20.26
C GLU A 346 -28.95 5.74 -19.19
N GLY A 347 -28.93 6.55 -18.14
CA GLY A 347 -29.97 6.70 -17.12
C GLY A 347 -30.01 5.59 -16.05
N SER A 348 -29.57 4.37 -16.35
CA SER A 348 -29.64 3.26 -15.39
C SER A 348 -28.39 3.13 -14.51
N GLY A 349 -27.24 3.60 -14.99
CA GLY A 349 -25.93 3.48 -14.34
C GLY A 349 -25.13 2.25 -14.78
N LYS A 350 -25.58 1.49 -15.78
CA LYS A 350 -24.95 0.23 -16.23
C LYS A 350 -23.53 0.40 -16.77
N LEU A 351 -23.19 1.62 -17.20
CA LEU A 351 -21.84 1.95 -17.65
C LEU A 351 -20.86 2.18 -16.50
N ILE A 352 -21.36 2.37 -15.27
CA ILE A 352 -20.53 2.53 -14.08
C ILE A 352 -19.93 1.17 -13.72
N ARG A 353 -18.61 1.12 -13.57
CA ARG A 353 -17.88 -0.10 -13.24
C ARG A 353 -16.91 0.16 -12.11
N THR A 354 -16.84 -0.77 -11.18
CA THR A 354 -15.78 -0.82 -10.17
C THR A 354 -14.68 -1.77 -10.63
N ILE A 355 -13.45 -1.55 -10.19
CA ILE A 355 -12.30 -2.37 -10.58
C ILE A 355 -11.65 -2.87 -9.30
N ASN A 356 -11.74 -4.16 -9.04
CA ASN A 356 -11.08 -4.77 -7.90
C ASN A 356 -9.64 -5.15 -8.26
N THR A 357 -8.67 -4.54 -7.57
CA THR A 357 -7.26 -4.85 -7.73
C THR A 357 -6.71 -5.50 -6.46
N GLU A 358 -5.99 -6.62 -6.56
CA GLU A 358 -5.32 -7.27 -5.43
C GLU A 358 -3.81 -7.42 -5.66
N GLU A 359 -3.02 -7.47 -4.58
CA GLU A 359 -1.58 -7.76 -4.66
C GLU A 359 -1.33 -9.28 -4.75
N HIS A 360 -0.41 -9.68 -5.62
CA HIS A 360 0.04 -11.07 -5.75
C HIS A 360 1.55 -11.16 -5.49
N THR A 361 1.90 -11.39 -4.23
CA THR A 361 3.30 -11.49 -3.79
C THR A 361 3.50 -12.74 -2.93
N ALA A 362 4.68 -13.37 -3.03
CA ALA A 362 5.00 -14.61 -2.32
C ALA A 362 4.91 -14.51 -0.79
N GLN A 363 4.73 -13.31 -0.23
CA GLN A 363 4.76 -13.05 1.22
C GLN A 363 3.37 -12.92 1.84
N LEU A 364 2.32 -12.95 1.02
CA LEU A 364 0.93 -12.99 1.50
C LEU A 364 0.44 -14.43 1.73
N SER A 365 1.27 -15.44 1.47
CA SER A 365 0.87 -16.84 1.55
C SER A 365 0.90 -17.41 2.97
N TYR A 366 0.69 -16.59 4.02
CA TYR A 366 0.70 -17.09 5.39
C TYR A 366 -0.43 -18.10 5.60
N LYS A 367 -0.07 -19.36 5.89
CA LYS A 367 -1.02 -20.43 6.22
C LYS A 367 -1.08 -20.58 7.73
N ASP A 368 -2.23 -20.28 8.33
CA ASP A 368 -2.51 -20.74 9.69
C ASP A 368 -2.92 -22.21 9.59
N GLN A 369 -2.08 -23.13 10.06
CA GLN A 369 -2.17 -24.59 9.85
C GLN A 369 -3.48 -25.25 10.34
N ARG A 370 -4.44 -24.49 10.87
CA ARG A 370 -5.62 -25.04 11.55
C ARG A 370 -6.98 -24.78 10.88
N ASN A 371 -7.17 -23.78 10.01
CA ASN A 371 -8.53 -23.40 9.58
C ASN A 371 -8.76 -23.03 8.09
N ASP A 372 -7.75 -22.70 7.29
CA ASP A 372 -7.97 -22.28 5.88
C ASP A 372 -7.37 -23.30 4.89
N ILE A 373 -8.18 -23.76 3.93
CA ILE A 373 -7.79 -24.78 2.93
C ILE A 373 -6.79 -24.22 1.90
N TRP A 374 -6.86 -22.91 1.61
CA TRP A 374 -6.04 -22.21 0.62
C TRP A 374 -5.25 -21.04 1.23
N SER A 375 -4.06 -20.76 0.69
CA SER A 375 -3.35 -19.51 1.01
C SER A 375 -4.05 -18.28 0.42
N THR A 376 -3.81 -17.09 0.97
CA THR A 376 -4.40 -15.84 0.45
C THR A 376 -4.04 -15.61 -1.02
N THR A 377 -2.83 -15.97 -1.43
CA THR A 377 -2.37 -15.94 -2.83
C THR A 377 -3.10 -16.93 -3.73
N GLU A 378 -3.30 -18.18 -3.28
CA GLU A 378 -4.07 -19.19 -4.03
C GLU A 378 -5.53 -18.76 -4.22
N ASN A 379 -6.15 -18.19 -3.18
CA ASN A 379 -7.50 -17.62 -3.25
C ASN A 379 -7.58 -16.50 -4.31
N TYR A 380 -6.57 -15.61 -4.35
CA TYR A 380 -6.55 -14.53 -5.34
C TYR A 380 -6.35 -15.05 -6.77
N GLU A 381 -5.54 -16.06 -6.96
CA GLU A 381 -5.37 -16.69 -8.27
C GLU A 381 -6.69 -17.30 -8.76
N MET A 382 -7.38 -18.08 -7.92
CA MET A 382 -8.69 -18.65 -8.25
C MET A 382 -9.72 -17.56 -8.60
N ARG A 383 -9.83 -16.52 -7.77
CA ARG A 383 -10.75 -15.40 -8.01
C ARG A 383 -10.42 -14.58 -9.25
N PHE A 384 -9.14 -14.53 -9.65
CA PHE A 384 -8.72 -13.92 -10.90
C PHE A 384 -9.08 -14.80 -12.11
N GLN A 385 -8.98 -16.13 -11.98
CA GLN A 385 -9.45 -17.11 -12.97
C GLN A 385 -10.98 -17.26 -13.02
N ASN A 386 -11.72 -16.49 -12.20
CA ASN A 386 -13.18 -16.55 -12.05
C ASN A 386 -13.69 -17.87 -11.43
N LEU A 387 -12.85 -18.56 -10.68
CA LEU A 387 -13.22 -19.66 -9.80
C LEU A 387 -13.56 -19.04 -8.43
N LEU A 388 -14.85 -18.80 -8.22
CA LEU A 388 -15.37 -18.15 -7.01
C LEU A 388 -16.00 -19.20 -6.11
N LEU A 389 -15.72 -19.13 -4.81
CA LEU A 389 -16.58 -19.75 -3.80
C LEU A 389 -17.80 -18.85 -3.55
N ASP A 390 -18.85 -19.41 -2.96
CA ASP A 390 -20.07 -18.65 -2.64
C ASP A 390 -19.72 -17.35 -1.86
N ASP A 391 -20.29 -16.23 -2.31
CA ASP A 391 -20.06 -14.85 -1.81
C ASP A 391 -18.69 -14.19 -2.07
N GLU A 392 -17.75 -14.83 -2.79
CA GLU A 392 -16.46 -14.22 -3.13
C GLU A 392 -16.49 -13.28 -4.35
N LEU A 393 -15.65 -12.24 -4.34
CA LEU A 393 -15.59 -11.25 -5.41
C LEU A 393 -14.52 -11.58 -6.45
N PRO A 394 -14.78 -11.52 -7.77
CA PRO A 394 -13.74 -11.57 -8.79
C PRO A 394 -12.66 -10.51 -8.57
N ILE A 395 -11.45 -10.85 -9.00
CA ILE A 395 -10.33 -9.93 -9.07
C ILE A 395 -10.14 -9.55 -10.53
N ASP A 396 -10.24 -8.26 -10.85
CA ASP A 396 -10.12 -7.76 -12.22
C ASP A 396 -8.67 -7.48 -12.57
N VAL A 397 -7.89 -7.04 -11.59
CA VAL A 397 -6.50 -6.66 -11.75
C VAL A 397 -5.63 -7.33 -10.68
N LEU A 398 -4.56 -7.99 -11.09
CA LEU A 398 -3.53 -8.45 -10.16
C LEU A 398 -2.27 -7.59 -10.30
N SER A 399 -1.83 -7.04 -9.16
CA SER A 399 -0.57 -6.30 -9.03
C SER A 399 0.50 -7.26 -8.50
N CYS A 400 1.34 -7.73 -9.39
CA CYS A 400 2.22 -8.87 -9.19
C CYS A 400 3.70 -8.45 -9.14
N THR A 401 4.51 -9.32 -8.54
CA THR A 401 5.99 -9.25 -8.66
C THR A 401 6.50 -10.27 -9.68
N THR A 402 7.79 -10.59 -9.65
CA THR A 402 8.41 -11.65 -10.47
C THR A 402 7.78 -13.04 -10.25
N THR A 403 6.97 -13.21 -9.20
CA THR A 403 6.24 -14.46 -8.92
C THR A 403 5.30 -14.89 -10.03
N MET A 404 4.81 -13.96 -10.85
CA MET A 404 3.95 -14.25 -12.02
C MET A 404 4.73 -14.24 -13.34
N GLU A 405 6.06 -14.10 -13.30
CA GLU A 405 6.90 -14.09 -14.49
C GLU A 405 7.04 -15.51 -15.06
N VAL A 406 7.26 -16.52 -14.20
CA VAL A 406 7.48 -17.93 -14.59
C VAL A 406 6.32 -18.83 -14.12
N GLY A 407 5.91 -19.78 -14.97
CA GLY A 407 5.32 -21.06 -14.53
C GLY A 407 3.84 -21.18 -14.14
N ILE A 408 3.08 -20.09 -13.97
CA ILE A 408 1.66 -20.20 -13.61
C ILE A 408 0.77 -20.15 -14.87
N ASP A 409 -0.09 -21.15 -15.07
CA ASP A 409 -1.06 -21.20 -16.15
C ASP A 409 -2.35 -20.47 -15.76
N ILE A 410 -2.31 -19.14 -15.88
CA ILE A 410 -3.50 -18.28 -15.77
C ILE A 410 -4.22 -18.09 -17.13
N GLY A 411 -3.86 -18.89 -18.15
CA GLY A 411 -4.22 -18.64 -19.53
C GLY A 411 -3.57 -17.40 -20.12
N SER A 412 -3.94 -17.07 -21.35
CA SER A 412 -3.48 -15.85 -22.02
C SER A 412 -4.34 -14.66 -21.66
N LEU A 413 -3.71 -13.50 -21.43
CA LEU A 413 -4.38 -12.23 -21.15
C LEU A 413 -4.45 -11.38 -22.41
N THR A 414 -5.40 -10.45 -22.44
CA THR A 414 -5.56 -9.46 -23.52
C THR A 414 -4.64 -8.25 -23.34
N ALA A 415 -4.27 -7.95 -22.09
CA ALA A 415 -3.55 -6.74 -21.75
C ALA A 415 -2.66 -6.91 -20.52
N ILE A 416 -1.46 -6.33 -20.58
CA ILE A 416 -0.49 -6.30 -19.49
C ILE A 416 0.03 -4.89 -19.29
N SER A 417 0.28 -4.54 -18.03
CA SER A 417 0.93 -3.29 -17.68
C SER A 417 2.22 -3.55 -16.89
N LEU A 418 3.25 -2.78 -17.15
CA LEU A 418 4.53 -2.83 -16.46
C LEU A 418 4.72 -1.48 -15.76
N ARG A 419 4.81 -1.47 -14.43
CA ARG A 419 4.94 -0.26 -13.61
C ARG A 419 6.29 0.46 -13.82
N ASN A 420 7.30 -0.28 -14.26
CA ASN A 420 8.65 0.19 -14.58
C ASN A 420 9.20 -0.66 -15.73
N VAL A 421 10.26 -0.17 -16.39
CA VAL A 421 10.97 -0.99 -17.37
C VAL A 421 11.59 -2.19 -16.64
N PRO A 422 11.34 -3.45 -17.05
CA PRO A 422 11.94 -4.62 -16.43
C PRO A 422 13.48 -4.58 -16.49
N PRO A 423 14.19 -5.18 -15.52
CA PRO A 423 15.65 -5.05 -15.41
C PRO A 423 16.40 -5.61 -16.62
N MET A 424 15.90 -6.69 -17.19
CA MET A 424 16.47 -7.33 -18.38
C MET A 424 15.38 -7.60 -19.43
N ARG A 425 15.84 -7.77 -20.68
CA ARG A 425 15.00 -8.04 -21.85
C ARG A 425 14.28 -9.38 -21.74
N GLU A 426 14.88 -10.37 -21.10
CA GLU A 426 14.28 -11.68 -20.82
C GLU A 426 13.07 -11.52 -19.88
N ASN A 427 13.21 -10.68 -18.84
CA ASN A 427 12.08 -10.38 -17.94
C ASN A 427 10.95 -9.70 -18.71
N TYR A 428 11.28 -8.74 -19.58
CA TYR A 428 10.30 -8.07 -20.43
C TYR A 428 9.59 -9.07 -21.32
N GLN A 429 10.31 -9.96 -22.02
CA GLN A 429 9.71 -10.94 -22.92
C GLN A 429 8.80 -11.93 -22.17
N GLN A 430 9.20 -12.40 -20.99
CA GLN A 430 8.38 -13.31 -20.18
C GLN A 430 7.10 -12.63 -19.69
N ARG A 431 7.21 -11.39 -19.20
CA ARG A 431 6.05 -10.60 -18.74
C ARG A 431 5.12 -10.24 -19.89
N ALA A 432 5.67 -9.74 -21.00
CA ALA A 432 4.93 -9.37 -22.20
C ALA A 432 4.27 -10.57 -22.88
N GLY A 433 4.94 -11.73 -22.88
CA GLY A 433 4.44 -12.98 -23.47
C GLY A 433 3.23 -13.58 -22.77
N ARG A 434 2.85 -13.07 -21.59
CA ARG A 434 1.58 -13.41 -20.93
C ARG A 434 0.37 -12.74 -21.62
N ALA A 435 0.59 -11.72 -22.44
CA ALA A 435 -0.43 -11.12 -23.29
C ALA A 435 -0.48 -11.83 -24.66
N GLY A 436 -1.65 -12.27 -25.11
CA GLY A 436 -1.83 -12.98 -26.38
C GLY A 436 -2.82 -14.12 -26.33
N ARG A 437 -4.13 -13.86 -26.52
CA ARG A 437 -5.16 -14.91 -26.62
C ARG A 437 -5.28 -15.46 -28.04
N ARG A 438 -5.43 -16.79 -28.16
CA ARG A 438 -5.86 -17.44 -29.42
C ARG A 438 -7.21 -16.85 -29.82
N GLY A 439 -7.29 -16.24 -31.00
CA GLY A 439 -8.50 -15.65 -31.56
C GLY A 439 -8.70 -14.14 -31.32
N THR A 440 -7.85 -13.47 -30.52
CA THR A 440 -7.84 -12.01 -30.42
C THR A 440 -6.73 -11.42 -31.28
N SER A 441 -7.05 -10.46 -32.17
CA SER A 441 -6.09 -9.90 -33.13
C SER A 441 -5.07 -8.93 -32.52
N ILE A 442 -5.33 -8.38 -31.33
CA ILE A 442 -4.49 -7.35 -30.71
C ILE A 442 -4.29 -7.66 -29.23
N SER A 443 -3.03 -7.64 -28.78
CA SER A 443 -2.64 -7.68 -27.38
C SER A 443 -1.91 -6.38 -27.03
N THR A 444 -2.23 -5.80 -25.88
CA THR A 444 -1.70 -4.49 -25.49
C THR A 444 -0.75 -4.64 -24.31
N ILE A 445 0.48 -4.17 -24.47
CA ILE A 445 1.47 -4.07 -23.40
C ILE A 445 1.73 -2.59 -23.16
N ALA A 446 1.52 -2.13 -21.92
CA ALA A 446 1.77 -0.74 -21.53
C ALA A 446 2.92 -0.71 -20.53
N THR A 447 4.04 -0.06 -20.89
CA THR A 447 5.22 0.06 -20.01
C THR A 447 5.35 1.49 -19.54
N TYR A 448 5.37 1.70 -18.22
CA TYR A 448 5.57 3.00 -17.61
C TYR A 448 7.05 3.19 -17.26
N ALA A 449 7.77 4.06 -17.97
CA ALA A 449 9.17 4.36 -17.67
C ALA A 449 9.28 5.40 -16.55
N GLN A 450 10.06 5.09 -15.50
CA GLN A 450 10.34 6.02 -14.40
C GLN A 450 11.50 6.98 -14.75
N ASN A 451 11.73 8.00 -13.91
CA ASN A 451 12.85 8.96 -14.06
C ASN A 451 14.24 8.40 -13.69
N GLY A 452 14.43 7.07 -13.77
CA GLY A 452 15.72 6.43 -13.50
C GLY A 452 16.63 6.40 -14.74
N PRO A 453 17.96 6.27 -14.56
CA PRO A 453 18.89 6.17 -15.70
C PRO A 453 18.59 4.94 -16.58
N HIS A 454 18.25 3.81 -15.95
CA HIS A 454 17.83 2.58 -16.62
C HIS A 454 16.57 2.80 -17.49
N ASP A 455 15.49 3.24 -16.86
CA ASP A 455 14.20 3.45 -17.54
C ASP A 455 14.29 4.53 -18.62
N GLY A 456 15.03 5.62 -18.37
CA GLY A 456 15.27 6.68 -19.34
C GLY A 456 16.03 6.18 -20.58
N TRP A 457 17.04 5.32 -20.40
CA TRP A 457 17.78 4.75 -21.52
C TRP A 457 16.86 3.91 -22.43
N TYR A 458 16.06 3.02 -21.86
CA TYR A 458 15.12 2.18 -22.61
C TYR A 458 13.91 2.93 -23.15
N PHE A 459 13.51 4.04 -22.52
CA PHE A 459 12.48 4.93 -23.07
C PHE A 459 12.93 5.57 -24.39
N HIS A 460 14.21 5.94 -24.49
CA HIS A 460 14.80 6.46 -25.72
C HIS A 460 15.20 5.37 -26.73
N HIS A 461 15.37 4.12 -26.28
CA HIS A 461 15.81 2.97 -27.11
C HIS A 461 14.90 1.73 -26.89
N PRO A 462 13.60 1.81 -27.20
CA PRO A 462 12.64 0.74 -26.91
C PRO A 462 12.96 -0.57 -27.65
N GLU A 463 13.62 -0.52 -28.80
CA GLU A 463 14.02 -1.69 -29.58
C GLU A 463 14.96 -2.63 -28.80
N LYS A 464 15.72 -2.09 -27.84
CA LYS A 464 16.67 -2.86 -27.03
C LYS A 464 15.99 -3.76 -26.01
N ILE A 465 14.89 -3.31 -25.39
CA ILE A 465 14.14 -4.14 -24.43
C ILE A 465 13.12 -5.05 -25.13
N ILE A 466 12.53 -4.59 -26.25
CA ILE A 466 11.47 -5.32 -26.95
C ILE A 466 12.04 -6.41 -27.85
N SER A 467 13.08 -6.08 -28.62
CA SER A 467 13.61 -6.92 -29.71
C SER A 467 15.13 -7.08 -29.66
N GLY A 468 15.80 -6.64 -28.59
CA GLY A 468 17.23 -6.84 -28.42
C GLY A 468 17.61 -8.31 -28.33
N ASP A 469 18.90 -8.60 -28.47
CA ASP A 469 19.43 -9.96 -28.36
C ASP A 469 19.29 -10.46 -26.92
N ALA A 470 18.87 -11.73 -26.77
CA ALA A 470 18.84 -12.39 -25.48
C ALA A 470 20.28 -12.71 -25.05
N SER A 471 20.54 -12.54 -23.76
CA SER A 471 21.78 -13.01 -23.15
C SER A 471 21.84 -14.54 -23.20
N ASN A 472 23.04 -15.07 -23.46
CA ASN A 472 23.25 -16.52 -23.40
C ASN A 472 23.25 -16.94 -21.91
N PRO A 473 22.37 -17.86 -21.50
CA PRO A 473 22.42 -18.39 -20.15
C PRO A 473 23.75 -19.10 -19.96
N TRP A 474 24.45 -18.78 -18.88
CA TRP A 474 25.71 -19.41 -18.53
C TRP A 474 25.61 -19.94 -17.10
N ILE A 475 26.26 -21.08 -16.85
CA ILE A 475 26.32 -21.70 -15.53
C ILE A 475 27.80 -21.82 -15.19
N ASP A 476 28.19 -21.33 -14.01
CA ASP A 476 29.53 -21.55 -13.50
C ASP A 476 29.69 -22.97 -12.96
N VAL A 477 30.15 -23.88 -13.82
CA VAL A 477 30.42 -25.28 -13.44
C VAL A 477 31.80 -25.46 -12.78
N ASN A 478 32.61 -24.41 -12.70
CA ASN A 478 33.97 -24.48 -12.17
C ASN A 478 34.11 -23.81 -10.80
N ASN A 479 33.01 -23.32 -10.23
CA ASN A 479 32.98 -22.69 -8.92
C ASN A 479 33.27 -23.72 -7.81
N VAL A 480 34.52 -23.73 -7.34
CA VAL A 480 34.99 -24.69 -6.32
C VAL A 480 34.19 -24.59 -5.02
N THR A 481 33.75 -23.38 -4.64
CA THR A 481 32.96 -23.16 -3.42
C THR A 481 31.56 -23.76 -3.53
N LEU A 482 30.89 -23.61 -4.69
CA LEU A 482 29.60 -24.26 -4.93
C LEU A 482 29.76 -25.79 -4.97
N LEU A 483 30.80 -26.30 -5.65
CA LEU A 483 31.11 -27.73 -5.68
C LEU A 483 31.35 -28.28 -4.27
N GLN A 484 32.16 -27.59 -3.44
CA GLN A 484 32.40 -27.96 -2.04
C GLN A 484 31.09 -28.09 -1.27
N ARG A 485 30.17 -27.12 -1.41
CA ARG A 485 28.87 -27.16 -0.73
C ARG A 485 28.02 -28.36 -1.14
N HIS A 486 27.97 -28.67 -2.43
CA HIS A 486 27.25 -29.85 -2.92
C HIS A 486 27.89 -31.17 -2.45
N VAL A 487 29.22 -31.24 -2.42
CA VAL A 487 29.96 -32.39 -1.86
C VAL A 487 29.66 -32.56 -0.38
N ASN A 488 29.68 -31.45 0.40
CA ASN A 488 29.35 -31.46 1.82
C ASN A 488 27.94 -32.02 2.05
N LEU A 489 26.96 -31.59 1.25
CA LEU A 489 25.59 -32.10 1.31
C LEU A 489 25.53 -33.61 1.12
N LEU A 490 26.20 -34.13 0.09
CA LEU A 490 26.21 -35.56 -0.22
C LEU A 490 26.83 -36.37 0.92
N ILE A 491 28.01 -35.96 1.41
CA ILE A 491 28.71 -36.64 2.50
C ILE A 491 27.86 -36.63 3.77
N SER A 492 27.29 -35.48 4.14
CA SER A 492 26.45 -35.36 5.34
C SER A 492 25.17 -36.18 5.22
N SER A 493 24.51 -36.19 4.06
CA SER A 493 23.31 -37.00 3.82
C SER A 493 23.59 -38.50 3.87
N GLU A 494 24.70 -38.96 3.28
CA GLU A 494 25.07 -40.38 3.28
C GLU A 494 25.33 -40.89 4.70
N PHE A 495 26.14 -40.16 5.47
CA PHE A 495 26.40 -40.52 6.87
C PHE A 495 25.14 -40.53 7.73
N LEU A 496 24.28 -39.50 7.62
CA LEU A 496 23.07 -39.43 8.44
C LEU A 496 22.08 -40.54 8.07
N SER A 497 22.03 -40.90 6.78
CA SER A 497 21.23 -42.03 6.32
C SER A 497 21.71 -43.36 6.92
N GLU A 498 23.03 -43.60 7.03
CA GLU A 498 23.58 -44.76 7.76
C GLU A 498 23.19 -44.78 9.24
N LYS A 499 22.93 -43.61 9.84
CA LYS A 499 22.46 -43.46 11.23
C LYS A 499 20.94 -43.49 11.39
N GLY A 500 20.19 -43.66 10.30
CA GLY A 500 18.73 -43.71 10.32
C GLY A 500 18.08 -42.35 10.63
N THR A 501 18.74 -41.25 10.29
CA THR A 501 18.21 -39.87 10.41
C THR A 501 18.52 -39.09 9.13
N ASP A 502 18.13 -37.82 9.08
CA ASP A 502 18.45 -36.92 7.98
C ASP A 502 18.84 -35.52 8.49
N LEU A 503 19.24 -34.64 7.56
CA LEU A 503 19.67 -33.27 7.89
C LEU A 503 18.56 -32.43 8.56
N TYR A 504 17.29 -32.72 8.30
CA TYR A 504 16.15 -31.97 8.80
C TYR A 504 15.69 -32.45 10.19
N GLU A 505 15.79 -33.75 10.44
CA GLU A 505 15.45 -34.35 11.73
C GLU A 505 16.60 -34.28 12.74
N CYS A 506 17.86 -34.27 12.30
CA CYS A 506 19.02 -34.23 13.17
C CYS A 506 19.19 -32.83 13.82
N PRO A 507 19.14 -32.72 15.17
CA PRO A 507 19.41 -31.46 15.87
C PRO A 507 20.90 -31.12 15.86
N VAL A 508 21.23 -29.83 15.75
CA VAL A 508 22.63 -29.34 15.73
C VAL A 508 23.44 -29.84 16.93
N LEU A 509 22.91 -29.73 18.15
CA LEU A 509 23.62 -30.21 19.35
C LEU A 509 23.85 -31.72 19.32
N SER A 510 22.83 -32.48 18.93
CA SER A 510 22.93 -33.94 18.86
C SER A 510 24.00 -34.36 17.85
N PHE A 511 24.10 -33.66 16.71
CA PHE A 511 25.18 -33.89 15.75
C PHE A 511 26.56 -33.66 16.36
N PHE A 512 26.80 -32.49 16.95
CA PHE A 512 28.13 -32.16 17.46
C PHE A 512 28.54 -32.96 18.71
N GLU A 513 27.57 -33.40 19.52
CA GLU A 513 27.84 -34.16 20.75
C GLU A 513 27.94 -35.67 20.51
N ASN A 514 27.01 -36.23 19.73
CA ASN A 514 26.87 -37.68 19.59
C ASN A 514 27.48 -38.21 18.29
N TYR A 515 27.34 -37.47 17.18
CA TYR A 515 27.69 -37.98 15.85
C TYR A 515 29.01 -37.44 15.30
N TYR A 516 29.53 -36.32 15.81
CA TYR A 516 30.70 -35.62 15.27
C TYR A 516 31.94 -36.50 15.12
N ARG A 517 32.30 -37.27 16.16
CA ARG A 517 33.50 -38.11 16.13
C ARG A 517 33.41 -39.18 15.04
N GLU A 518 32.26 -39.85 14.98
CA GLU A 518 31.98 -40.85 13.95
C GLU A 518 31.92 -40.23 12.55
N PHE A 519 31.39 -39.01 12.43
CA PHE A 519 31.37 -38.27 11.17
C PHE A 519 32.77 -37.92 10.68
N ILE A 520 33.68 -37.48 11.56
CA ILE A 520 35.08 -37.23 11.20
C ILE A 520 35.80 -38.53 10.79
N GLU A 521 35.49 -39.65 11.43
CA GLU A 521 36.03 -40.95 11.01
C GLU A 521 35.47 -41.40 9.65
N PHE A 522 34.18 -41.18 9.41
CA PHE A 522 33.52 -41.43 8.13
C PHE A 522 34.15 -40.57 7.03
N LEU A 523 34.31 -39.26 7.27
CA LEU A 523 34.96 -38.32 6.35
C LEU A 523 36.35 -38.76 5.90
N LYS A 524 37.16 -39.31 6.81
CA LYS A 524 38.51 -39.82 6.49
C LYS A 524 38.49 -41.05 5.58
N LYS A 525 37.44 -41.85 5.68
CA LYS A 525 37.25 -43.09 4.90
C LYS A 525 36.41 -42.89 3.64
N PHE A 526 35.70 -41.76 3.56
CA PHE A 526 34.82 -41.44 2.46
C PHE A 526 35.58 -41.49 1.14
N ARG A 527 34.97 -42.11 0.13
CA ARG A 527 35.49 -42.18 -1.24
C ARG A 527 34.31 -41.92 -2.17
N PHE A 528 34.53 -41.11 -3.19
CA PHE A 528 33.52 -40.87 -4.21
C PHE A 528 33.21 -42.17 -4.96
N SER A 529 31.94 -42.43 -5.25
CA SER A 529 31.60 -43.50 -6.19
C SER A 529 32.12 -43.14 -7.59
N PRO A 530 32.41 -44.14 -8.45
CA PRO A 530 32.87 -43.88 -9.82
C PRO A 530 31.93 -42.98 -10.63
N GLU A 531 30.61 -43.07 -10.40
CA GLU A 531 29.63 -42.20 -11.07
C GLU A 531 29.69 -40.76 -10.55
N LEU A 532 29.87 -40.59 -9.23
CA LEU A 532 29.95 -39.27 -8.60
C LEU A 532 31.25 -38.55 -9.01
N GLU A 533 32.36 -39.27 -9.05
CA GLU A 533 33.66 -38.76 -9.49
C GLU A 533 33.61 -38.31 -10.96
N ALA A 534 32.98 -39.11 -11.83
CA ALA A 534 32.77 -38.75 -13.24
C ALA A 534 31.84 -37.54 -13.44
N THR A 535 30.93 -37.27 -12.50
CA THR A 535 29.93 -36.19 -12.62
C THR A 535 30.40 -34.89 -11.96
N VAL A 536 30.90 -34.97 -10.72
CA VAL A 536 31.23 -33.83 -9.85
C VAL A 536 32.65 -33.30 -10.10
N LEU A 537 33.58 -34.17 -10.51
CA LEU A 537 35.01 -33.82 -10.69
C LEU A 537 35.43 -33.78 -12.16
N SER A 538 34.48 -33.79 -13.10
CA SER A 538 34.74 -33.86 -14.55
C SER A 538 35.64 -32.75 -15.13
N THR A 539 35.73 -31.58 -14.47
CA THR A 539 36.51 -30.41 -14.95
C THR A 539 37.85 -30.18 -14.23
N LYS A 540 38.10 -30.81 -13.09
CA LYS A 540 39.41 -30.82 -12.40
C LYS A 540 39.86 -32.25 -12.21
N LYS A 541 40.91 -32.62 -12.94
CA LYS A 541 41.49 -33.98 -12.98
C LYS A 541 41.47 -34.67 -11.61
N THR A 542 41.07 -35.94 -11.70
CA THR A 542 41.05 -37.02 -10.71
C THR A 542 42.43 -37.25 -10.09
N ASP A 543 42.83 -36.36 -9.18
CA ASP A 543 44.03 -36.52 -8.38
C ASP A 543 43.59 -36.70 -6.92
N GLU A 544 44.19 -37.66 -6.20
CA GLU A 544 43.91 -37.95 -4.78
C GLU A 544 44.05 -36.69 -3.90
N SER A 545 44.84 -35.70 -4.35
CA SER A 545 45.00 -34.38 -3.73
C SER A 545 43.72 -33.55 -3.69
N SER A 546 42.87 -33.60 -4.72
CA SER A 546 41.63 -32.82 -4.76
C SER A 546 40.59 -33.38 -3.80
N HIS A 547 40.49 -34.70 -3.68
CA HIS A 547 39.67 -35.35 -2.67
C HIS A 547 40.09 -34.96 -1.25
N GLN A 548 41.40 -34.99 -0.97
CA GLN A 548 41.92 -34.55 0.32
C GLN A 548 41.62 -33.07 0.61
N GLN A 549 41.66 -32.20 -0.39
CA GLN A 549 41.30 -30.79 -0.23
C GLN A 549 39.83 -30.60 0.17
N PHE A 550 38.88 -31.32 -0.46
CA PHE A 550 37.46 -31.23 -0.10
C PHE A 550 37.19 -31.70 1.33
N VAL A 551 37.80 -32.84 1.71
CA VAL A 551 37.65 -33.39 3.07
C VAL A 551 38.31 -32.48 4.11
N GLN A 552 39.49 -31.94 3.83
CA GLN A 552 40.18 -31.00 4.71
C GLN A 552 39.39 -29.69 4.88
N GLY A 553 38.84 -29.15 3.78
CA GLY A 553 38.00 -27.94 3.81
C GLY A 553 36.80 -28.12 4.73
N LEU A 554 36.03 -29.20 4.55
CA LEU A 554 34.88 -29.51 5.40
C LEU A 554 35.29 -29.75 6.87
N THR A 555 36.42 -30.42 7.11
CA THR A 555 36.93 -30.67 8.47
C THR A 555 37.23 -29.37 9.21
N ILE A 556 37.92 -28.43 8.56
CA ILE A 556 38.28 -27.13 9.13
C ILE A 556 37.02 -26.31 9.45
N GLU A 557 36.05 -26.27 8.53
CA GLU A 557 34.79 -25.56 8.75
C GLU A 557 34.00 -26.16 9.92
N LEU A 558 33.92 -27.49 10.01
CA LEU A 558 33.21 -28.17 11.09
C LEU A 558 33.88 -28.02 12.45
N GLU A 559 35.20 -27.97 12.52
CA GLU A 559 35.93 -27.68 13.76
C GLU A 559 35.59 -26.28 14.28
N ARG A 560 35.62 -25.28 13.39
CA ARG A 560 35.23 -23.90 13.72
C ARG A 560 33.79 -23.85 14.26
N ILE A 561 32.87 -24.49 13.57
CA ILE A 561 31.43 -24.44 13.90
C ILE A 561 31.14 -25.23 15.17
N ARG A 562 31.79 -26.39 15.37
CA ARG A 562 31.68 -27.16 16.61
C ARG A 562 32.04 -26.30 17.81
N ASP A 563 33.19 -25.62 17.74
CA ASP A 563 33.67 -24.83 18.86
C ASP A 563 32.70 -23.65 19.13
N ASP A 564 32.16 -23.02 18.09
CA ASP A 564 31.14 -21.97 18.23
C ASP A 564 29.81 -22.47 18.83
N VAL A 565 29.29 -23.60 18.33
CA VAL A 565 28.06 -24.24 18.84
C VAL A 565 28.21 -24.66 20.30
N LEU A 566 29.34 -25.29 20.66
CA LEU A 566 29.58 -25.76 22.02
C LEU A 566 29.81 -24.60 23.01
N ASN A 567 30.47 -23.52 22.57
CA ASN A 567 30.63 -22.31 23.39
C ASN A 567 29.29 -21.58 23.60
N ASN A 568 28.37 -21.69 22.64
CA ASN A 568 27.06 -21.04 22.68
C ASN A 568 25.89 -22.02 22.83
N ARG A 569 26.06 -23.10 23.61
CA ARG A 569 25.07 -24.17 23.83
C ARG A 569 23.64 -23.67 24.10
N GLY A 570 23.50 -22.63 24.92
CA GLY A 570 22.20 -22.08 25.31
C GLY A 570 21.35 -21.51 24.16
N LEU A 571 21.90 -21.43 22.94
CA LEU A 571 21.20 -21.05 21.71
C LEU A 571 20.48 -22.23 21.02
N TYR A 572 21.00 -23.44 21.20
CA TYR A 572 20.54 -24.64 20.48
C TYR A 572 19.76 -25.58 21.40
N GLU A 573 19.74 -25.31 22.72
CA GLU A 573 18.91 -25.98 23.71
C GLU A 573 17.46 -25.48 23.68
N VAL A 574 16.51 -26.41 23.67
CA VAL A 574 15.07 -26.11 23.75
C VAL A 574 14.71 -25.72 25.16
N LYS A 575 14.17 -24.51 25.35
CA LYS A 575 13.76 -24.02 26.68
C LYS A 575 12.28 -24.26 26.99
N THR A 576 11.48 -24.65 26.00
CA THR A 576 10.03 -24.95 26.12
C THR A 576 9.55 -25.98 25.09
N GLU A 577 8.56 -26.83 25.44
CA GLU A 577 8.00 -27.89 24.56
C GLU A 577 7.43 -27.42 23.21
N SER A 578 7.20 -26.12 23.05
CA SER A 578 6.68 -25.52 21.81
C SER A 578 7.75 -25.06 20.81
N GLU A 579 9.04 -25.06 21.19
CA GLU A 579 10.14 -24.62 20.33
C GLU A 579 10.80 -25.82 19.65
N ARG A 580 10.90 -25.75 18.33
CA ARG A 580 11.55 -26.79 17.53
C ARG A 580 13.07 -26.64 17.64
N GLN A 581 13.78 -27.74 17.83
CA GLN A 581 15.24 -27.75 17.78
C GLN A 581 15.73 -27.23 16.43
N VAL A 582 16.80 -26.44 16.44
CA VAL A 582 17.46 -25.99 15.22
C VAL A 582 17.98 -27.23 14.49
N SER A 583 17.51 -27.44 13.26
CA SER A 583 17.93 -28.58 12.44
C SER A 583 19.35 -28.37 11.93
N LEU A 584 20.06 -29.47 11.68
CA LEU A 584 21.39 -29.44 11.09
C LEU A 584 21.37 -28.82 9.69
N LEU A 585 20.31 -29.07 8.92
CA LEU A 585 20.06 -28.47 7.61
C LEU A 585 20.07 -26.94 7.67
N ASP A 586 19.29 -26.36 8.57
CA ASP A 586 19.15 -24.90 8.71
C ASP A 586 20.48 -24.28 9.12
N HIS A 587 21.17 -24.89 10.07
CA HIS A 587 22.42 -24.36 10.59
C HIS A 587 23.59 -24.49 9.61
N PHE A 588 23.77 -25.65 8.97
CA PHE A 588 24.84 -25.83 7.98
C PHE A 588 24.60 -25.01 6.71
N SER A 589 23.34 -24.79 6.34
CA SER A 589 23.01 -23.87 5.25
C SER A 589 23.32 -22.42 5.64
N PHE A 590 23.09 -22.02 6.90
CA PHE A 590 23.39 -20.68 7.43
C PHE A 590 24.90 -20.41 7.46
N GLU A 591 25.69 -21.38 7.92
CA GLU A 591 27.16 -21.29 7.94
C GLU A 591 27.79 -21.39 6.54
N GLY A 592 26.98 -21.67 5.51
CA GLY A 592 27.44 -21.80 4.14
C GLY A 592 28.20 -23.10 3.85
N ILE A 593 28.07 -24.12 4.71
CA ILE A 593 28.57 -25.49 4.47
C ILE A 593 27.76 -26.14 3.35
N LEU A 594 26.44 -25.93 3.32
CA LEU A 594 25.53 -26.50 2.33
C LEU A 594 25.10 -25.47 1.29
N PRO A 595 24.60 -25.91 0.11
CA PRO A 595 23.97 -25.00 -0.83
C PRO A 595 22.75 -24.38 -0.17
N THR A 596 22.64 -23.07 -0.21
CA THR A 596 21.43 -22.38 0.24
C THR A 596 20.27 -22.79 -0.65
N TYR A 597 19.25 -23.47 -0.11
CA TYR A 597 17.99 -23.65 -0.81
C TYR A 597 17.42 -22.26 -1.13
N SER A 598 16.76 -22.06 -2.28
CA SER A 598 16.31 -20.76 -2.81
C SER A 598 15.33 -19.97 -1.93
N PHE A 599 15.13 -20.37 -0.68
CA PHE A 599 14.41 -19.61 0.33
C PHE A 599 15.36 -18.63 1.02
N PRO A 600 14.94 -17.36 1.22
CA PRO A 600 15.77 -16.39 1.92
C PRO A 600 16.14 -16.93 3.30
N GLN A 601 17.44 -16.92 3.63
CA GLN A 601 17.90 -17.15 5.00
C GLN A 601 17.76 -15.86 5.81
N ASN A 602 17.60 -15.97 7.13
CA ASN A 602 17.32 -14.83 8.03
C ASN A 602 16.02 -14.09 7.70
N VAL A 603 14.91 -14.82 7.59
CA VAL A 603 13.59 -14.21 7.40
C VAL A 603 13.05 -13.67 8.72
N VAL A 604 12.56 -12.44 8.68
CA VAL A 604 11.83 -11.81 9.78
C VAL A 604 10.44 -11.39 9.32
N GLY A 605 9.46 -11.64 10.18
CA GLY A 605 8.06 -11.34 9.90
C GLY A 605 7.65 -9.97 10.40
N PHE A 606 6.71 -9.34 9.69
CA PHE A 606 5.90 -8.25 10.20
C PHE A 606 4.57 -8.79 10.72
N PHE A 607 4.39 -8.85 12.04
CA PHE A 607 3.28 -9.53 12.69
C PHE A 607 2.07 -8.60 12.83
N ILE A 608 0.99 -8.93 12.14
CA ILE A 608 -0.30 -8.22 12.22
C ILE A 608 -1.31 -9.14 12.89
N GLU A 609 -1.93 -8.66 13.95
CA GLU A 609 -2.80 -9.45 14.81
C GLU A 609 -4.21 -8.88 14.84
N ASN A 610 -5.16 -9.70 15.29
CA ASN A 610 -6.49 -9.18 15.55
C ASN A 610 -6.52 -8.22 16.75
N LYS A 611 -7.61 -7.49 16.90
CA LYS A 611 -7.83 -6.49 17.97
C LYS A 611 -7.57 -7.01 19.39
N TYR A 612 -7.68 -8.33 19.60
CA TYR A 612 -7.51 -8.99 20.88
C TYR A 612 -6.14 -9.67 21.05
N GLY A 613 -5.27 -9.62 20.03
CA GLY A 613 -3.99 -10.31 20.01
C GLY A 613 -4.11 -11.84 20.07
N THR A 614 -5.24 -12.44 19.71
CA THR A 614 -5.46 -13.88 19.83
C THR A 614 -5.07 -14.67 18.58
N LYS A 615 -5.11 -14.04 17.40
CA LYS A 615 -4.76 -14.67 16.11
C LYS A 615 -3.91 -13.71 15.27
N ILE A 616 -2.89 -14.25 14.59
CA ILE A 616 -2.14 -13.55 13.56
C ILE A 616 -2.99 -13.52 12.29
N ILE A 617 -3.32 -12.32 11.80
CA ILE A 617 -4.11 -12.12 10.59
C ILE A 617 -3.19 -12.20 9.36
N GLN A 618 -2.04 -11.54 9.42
CA GLN A 618 -1.06 -11.47 8.34
C GLN A 618 0.36 -11.48 8.91
N LYS A 619 1.30 -12.10 8.19
CA LYS A 619 2.72 -12.10 8.53
C LYS A 619 3.60 -12.00 7.26
N PRO A 620 3.74 -10.79 6.67
CA PRO A 620 4.62 -10.62 5.53
C PRO A 620 6.09 -10.81 5.92
N ASP A 621 6.68 -11.86 5.37
CA ASP A 621 8.01 -12.35 5.72
C ASP A 621 9.08 -11.80 4.77
N ARG A 622 10.10 -11.09 5.27
CA ARG A 622 11.20 -10.49 4.47
C ARG A 622 12.56 -10.98 4.92
N SER A 623 13.51 -11.06 4.00
CA SER A 623 14.93 -11.25 4.37
C SER A 623 15.40 -10.07 5.22
N LEU A 624 16.25 -10.36 6.21
CA LEU A 624 16.64 -9.41 7.24
C LEU A 624 17.28 -8.13 6.69
N ASP A 625 18.11 -8.25 5.65
CA ASP A 625 18.77 -7.16 4.93
C ASP A 625 17.78 -6.14 4.35
N ILE A 626 16.64 -6.60 3.85
CA ILE A 626 15.56 -5.75 3.34
C ILE A 626 14.69 -5.25 4.50
N ALA A 627 14.38 -6.14 5.45
CA ALA A 627 13.47 -5.87 6.56
C ALA A 627 13.96 -4.73 7.47
N ILE A 628 15.27 -4.63 7.73
CA ILE A 628 15.82 -3.52 8.54
C ILE A 628 15.60 -2.14 7.90
N SER A 629 15.31 -2.07 6.60
CA SER A 629 14.94 -0.84 5.89
C SER A 629 13.43 -0.68 5.73
N GLU A 630 12.76 -1.74 5.28
CA GLU A 630 11.33 -1.74 4.95
C GLU A 630 10.46 -1.66 6.21
N TYR A 631 10.87 -2.37 7.27
CA TYR A 631 10.19 -2.44 8.56
C TYR A 631 10.90 -1.61 9.64
N ALA A 632 11.70 -0.62 9.25
CA ALA A 632 12.29 0.29 10.22
C ALA A 632 11.19 1.04 11.00
N PRO A 633 11.28 1.20 12.33
CA PRO A 633 10.33 1.99 13.11
C PRO A 633 10.09 3.37 12.50
N GLY A 634 8.82 3.78 12.42
CA GLY A 634 8.39 5.02 11.77
C GLY A 634 8.11 4.91 10.27
N LYS A 635 8.49 3.81 9.60
CA LYS A 635 8.07 3.52 8.22
C LYS A 635 6.59 3.20 8.14
N VAL A 636 6.04 3.37 6.95
CA VAL A 636 4.68 2.97 6.61
C VAL A 636 4.75 1.85 5.58
N ILE A 637 3.99 0.79 5.82
CA ILE A 637 3.86 -0.34 4.90
C ILE A 637 2.40 -0.56 4.53
N VAL A 638 2.16 -1.11 3.34
CA VAL A 638 0.83 -1.53 2.89
C VAL A 638 0.77 -3.06 2.87
N VAL A 639 -0.27 -3.62 3.48
CA VAL A 639 -0.53 -5.05 3.52
C VAL A 639 -2.02 -5.26 3.32
N ASN A 640 -2.41 -5.98 2.28
CA ASN A 640 -3.82 -6.28 1.99
C ASN A 640 -4.73 -5.02 2.01
N LYS A 641 -4.32 -3.98 1.26
CA LYS A 641 -5.00 -2.66 1.13
C LYS A 641 -5.06 -1.81 2.40
N GLU A 642 -4.57 -2.31 3.53
CA GLU A 642 -4.47 -1.55 4.77
C GLU A 642 -3.07 -0.98 4.98
N THR A 643 -3.02 0.19 5.61
CA THR A 643 -1.77 0.92 5.85
C THR A 643 -1.39 0.81 7.31
N TYR A 644 -0.14 0.44 7.56
CA TYR A 644 0.39 0.20 8.90
C TYR A 644 1.64 1.04 9.12
N LYS A 645 1.72 1.76 10.25
CA LYS A 645 2.96 2.39 10.70
C LYS A 645 3.72 1.38 11.55
N VAL A 646 4.99 1.17 11.23
CA VAL A 646 5.85 0.25 11.98
C VAL A 646 6.19 0.88 13.33
N GLY A 647 5.82 0.21 14.41
CA GLY A 647 6.01 0.70 15.77
C GLY A 647 7.33 0.24 16.39
N GLY A 648 7.68 -1.04 16.18
CA GLY A 648 8.87 -1.60 16.81
C GLY A 648 9.02 -3.10 16.57
N ILE A 649 9.74 -3.74 17.49
CA ILE A 649 10.06 -5.17 17.41
C ILE A 649 8.94 -5.97 18.09
N TYR A 650 8.51 -7.05 17.44
CA TYR A 650 7.43 -7.91 17.93
C TYR A 650 7.89 -8.80 19.09
N SER A 651 7.09 -8.94 20.16
CA SER A 651 7.41 -9.80 21.31
C SER A 651 6.36 -10.90 21.52
N PHE A 652 6.75 -12.15 21.25
CA PHE A 652 5.89 -13.33 21.40
C PHE A 652 5.65 -13.73 22.86
N HIS A 653 6.62 -13.48 23.75
CA HIS A 653 6.55 -13.88 25.16
C HIS A 653 5.53 -13.10 25.99
N SER A 654 5.00 -11.99 25.44
CA SER A 654 3.95 -11.17 26.04
C SER A 654 2.64 -11.93 26.31
N LYS A 655 2.37 -13.02 25.56
CA LYS A 655 1.05 -13.68 25.53
C LYS A 655 0.91 -14.91 26.41
N PHE A 656 2.00 -15.65 26.62
CA PHE A 656 1.95 -17.01 27.18
C PHE A 656 2.32 -17.09 28.67
N ARG A 657 2.77 -15.99 29.29
CA ARG A 657 3.12 -15.97 30.73
C ARG A 657 2.16 -15.06 31.51
N ARG A 658 1.04 -15.65 31.95
CA ARG A 658 0.05 -14.98 32.83
C ARG A 658 0.55 -14.80 34.27
N GLU A 659 1.55 -15.57 34.69
CA GLU A 659 2.11 -15.52 36.04
C GLU A 659 3.34 -14.60 36.08
N ASN A 660 3.14 -13.38 36.60
CA ASN A 660 4.18 -12.51 37.18
C ASN A 660 5.26 -11.86 36.28
N ARG A 661 5.07 -11.66 34.97
CA ARG A 661 5.93 -10.73 34.19
C ARG A 661 5.16 -9.90 33.16
N ARG A 662 4.48 -8.84 33.62
CA ARG A 662 4.13 -7.69 32.75
C ARG A 662 5.36 -6.86 32.36
N GLU A 663 6.46 -7.01 33.09
CA GLU A 663 7.72 -6.31 32.87
C GLU A 663 8.77 -7.24 32.23
N ASN A 664 9.64 -6.69 31.37
CA ASN A 664 10.81 -7.36 30.76
C ASN A 664 10.47 -8.54 29.83
N GLN A 665 9.42 -8.44 29.01
CA GLN A 665 8.99 -9.51 28.11
C GLN A 665 10.00 -9.83 26.99
N ALA A 666 10.86 -8.88 26.63
CA ALA A 666 11.92 -9.03 25.62
C ALA A 666 13.27 -9.48 26.20
N ARG A 667 13.38 -9.66 27.52
CA ARG A 667 14.62 -10.03 28.22
C ARG A 667 15.37 -11.23 27.61
N PRO A 668 14.71 -12.33 27.18
CA PRO A 668 15.42 -13.45 26.56
C PRO A 668 16.22 -13.08 25.30
N TYR A 669 15.80 -12.05 24.57
CA TYR A 669 16.50 -11.57 23.38
C TYR A 669 17.67 -10.64 23.75
N PHE A 670 17.51 -9.77 24.74
CA PHE A 670 18.57 -8.86 25.16
C PHE A 670 19.72 -9.55 25.91
N GLU A 671 19.44 -10.66 26.61
CA GLU A 671 20.46 -11.48 27.26
C GLU A 671 21.19 -12.40 26.27
N ASN A 672 20.75 -12.44 25.00
CA ASN A 672 21.32 -13.31 23.97
C ASN A 672 22.33 -12.52 23.08
N PRO A 673 23.61 -12.93 23.05
CA PRO A 673 24.65 -12.29 22.24
C PRO A 673 24.35 -12.24 20.73
N ASN A 674 23.53 -13.16 20.22
CA ASN A 674 23.17 -13.20 18.80
C ASN A 674 22.22 -12.07 18.39
N TYR A 675 21.47 -11.55 19.35
CA TYR A 675 20.53 -10.46 19.13
C TYR A 675 21.12 -9.13 19.57
N LEU A 676 21.86 -9.09 20.67
CA LEU A 676 22.51 -7.88 21.15
C LEU A 676 24.03 -8.05 21.19
N SER A 677 24.73 -7.32 20.32
CA SER A 677 26.19 -7.31 20.25
C SER A 677 26.75 -5.90 20.37
N ASP A 678 28.03 -5.79 20.73
CA ASP A 678 28.76 -4.53 20.70
C ASP A 678 29.13 -4.20 19.25
N LEU A 679 29.06 -2.91 18.89
CA LEU A 679 29.43 -2.37 17.59
C LEU A 679 30.40 -1.22 17.79
N TYR A 680 31.61 -1.40 17.28
CA TYR A 680 32.66 -0.40 17.25
C TYR A 680 32.57 0.38 15.95
N LEU A 681 32.50 1.71 16.04
CA LEU A 681 32.50 2.60 14.88
C LEU A 681 33.78 3.43 14.87
N CYS A 682 34.33 3.69 13.69
CA CYS A 682 35.38 4.68 13.56
C CYS A 682 34.79 6.09 13.71
N PRO A 683 35.37 6.97 14.56
CA PRO A 683 34.89 8.33 14.72
C PRO A 683 35.22 9.23 13.51
N ASN A 684 36.14 8.82 12.63
CA ASN A 684 36.45 9.54 11.40
C ASN A 684 35.31 9.37 10.37
N PRO A 685 34.59 10.46 10.00
CA PRO A 685 33.48 10.41 9.05
C PRO A 685 33.90 9.95 7.65
N ASP A 686 35.16 10.14 7.26
CA ASP A 686 35.68 9.75 5.95
C ASP A 686 36.08 8.26 5.90
N CYS A 687 36.29 7.63 7.06
CA CYS A 687 36.72 6.23 7.14
C CYS A 687 35.53 5.25 7.12
N GLY A 688 34.46 5.57 7.86
CA GLY A 688 33.23 4.77 7.90
C GLY A 688 33.34 3.36 8.50
N TRP A 689 34.53 2.92 8.95
CA TRP A 689 34.78 1.55 9.43
C TRP A 689 33.89 1.15 10.61
N THR A 690 33.39 -0.08 10.59
CA THR A 690 32.57 -0.67 11.66
C THR A 690 32.85 -2.16 11.88
N ASP A 691 32.90 -2.61 13.13
CA ASP A 691 33.07 -4.03 13.48
C ASP A 691 32.38 -4.41 14.81
N THR A 692 32.07 -5.68 15.03
CA THR A 692 31.61 -6.20 16.35
C THR A 692 32.75 -6.66 17.23
N ASP A 693 33.87 -7.01 16.62
CA ASP A 693 35.04 -7.47 17.36
C ASP A 693 35.87 -6.26 17.79
N ASN A 694 36.39 -6.30 19.02
CA ASN A 694 37.22 -5.22 19.51
C ASN A 694 38.52 -5.18 18.69
N PRO A 695 38.89 -4.05 18.06
CA PRO A 695 40.12 -3.96 17.30
C PRO A 695 41.33 -4.23 18.18
N ARG A 696 42.29 -5.03 17.67
CA ARG A 696 43.41 -5.61 18.43
C ARG A 696 44.23 -4.58 19.23
N ASP A 697 44.32 -3.34 18.74
CA ASP A 697 45.13 -2.27 19.34
C ASP A 697 44.29 -1.05 19.81
N GLY A 698 42.96 -1.16 19.86
CA GLY A 698 42.07 -0.04 20.24
C GLY A 698 42.08 1.15 19.27
N VAL A 699 42.63 0.98 18.06
CA VAL A 699 42.67 1.97 16.98
C VAL A 699 41.99 1.43 15.73
N CYS A 700 41.49 2.34 14.88
CA CYS A 700 40.89 1.96 13.61
C CYS A 700 41.95 1.33 12.68
N PRO A 701 41.69 0.14 12.11
CA PRO A 701 42.65 -0.57 11.26
C PRO A 701 42.93 0.10 9.91
N PHE A 702 42.11 1.09 9.51
CA PHE A 702 42.25 1.80 8.24
C PHE A 702 42.88 3.18 8.41
N CYS A 703 42.32 4.04 9.27
CA CYS A 703 42.79 5.41 9.44
C CYS A 703 43.68 5.64 10.68
N GLY A 704 43.79 4.66 11.59
CA GLY A 704 44.60 4.76 12.80
C GLY A 704 43.99 5.59 13.94
N GLU A 705 42.78 6.12 13.76
CA GLU A 705 42.10 6.93 14.77
C GLU A 705 41.75 6.09 16.03
N PRO A 706 41.95 6.60 17.25
CA PRO A 706 41.64 5.87 18.48
C PRO A 706 40.13 5.63 18.65
N ILE A 707 39.76 4.39 19.00
CA ILE A 707 38.37 3.99 19.24
C ILE A 707 38.10 4.11 20.74
N SER A 708 37.32 5.13 21.09
CA SER A 708 36.93 5.42 22.47
C SER A 708 35.63 4.70 22.87
N GLU A 709 35.31 4.63 24.16
CA GLU A 709 34.01 4.14 24.67
C GLU A 709 32.81 4.85 24.00
N ASN A 710 32.93 6.13 23.65
CA ASN A 710 31.88 6.87 22.94
C ASN A 710 31.66 6.38 21.48
N SER A 711 32.62 5.63 20.95
CA SER A 711 32.58 5.02 19.62
C SER A 711 32.00 3.59 19.65
N LYS A 712 31.67 3.11 20.85
CA LYS A 712 30.99 1.84 21.09
C LYS A 712 29.48 2.07 21.13
N ARG A 713 28.75 1.30 20.33
CA ARG A 713 27.29 1.26 20.30
C ARG A 713 26.79 -0.17 20.50
N LYS A 714 25.51 -0.32 20.81
CA LYS A 714 24.84 -1.61 20.80
C LYS A 714 24.20 -1.84 19.45
N MET A 715 24.49 -2.98 18.82
CA MET A 715 23.82 -3.45 17.62
C MET A 715 22.76 -4.47 18.02
N LEU A 716 21.53 -4.21 17.59
CA LEU A 716 20.39 -5.10 17.79
C LEU A 716 20.01 -5.75 16.47
N ARG A 717 20.06 -7.08 16.42
CA ARG A 717 19.47 -7.87 15.33
C ARG A 717 17.97 -8.03 15.63
N PRO A 718 17.06 -7.52 14.80
CA PRO A 718 15.62 -7.68 15.05
C PRO A 718 15.17 -9.11 14.79
N TRP A 719 14.27 -9.62 15.62
CA TRP A 719 13.67 -10.96 15.49
C TRP A 719 12.25 -10.95 14.89
N GLY A 720 11.64 -9.77 14.77
CA GLY A 720 10.31 -9.58 14.20
C GLY A 720 9.84 -8.15 14.38
N PHE A 721 8.87 -7.71 13.59
CA PHE A 721 8.37 -6.32 13.63
C PHE A 721 6.86 -6.29 13.86
N ALA A 722 6.35 -5.20 14.43
CA ALA A 722 4.93 -5.03 14.71
C ALA A 722 4.44 -3.61 14.37
N PRO A 723 3.17 -3.45 13.97
CA PRO A 723 2.57 -2.13 13.79
C PRO A 723 2.38 -1.41 15.13
N VAL A 724 2.32 -0.08 15.07
CA VAL A 724 1.90 0.76 16.21
C VAL A 724 0.50 0.31 16.68
N ASP A 725 0.36 0.06 17.98
CA ASP A 725 -0.89 -0.36 18.64
C ASP A 725 -1.58 -1.62 18.06
N GLY A 726 -0.90 -2.40 17.21
CA GLY A 726 -1.51 -3.57 16.58
C GLY A 726 -2.57 -3.23 15.53
N LYS A 727 -2.68 -1.98 15.08
CA LYS A 727 -3.81 -1.50 14.27
C LYS A 727 -3.36 -0.85 12.96
N PRO A 728 -4.21 -0.87 11.92
CA PRO A 728 -4.01 -0.03 10.75
C PRO A 728 -4.14 1.44 11.15
N ILE A 729 -3.37 2.29 10.47
CA ILE A 729 -3.47 3.74 10.61
C ILE A 729 -4.27 4.33 9.45
N PRO A 730 -5.05 5.40 9.67
CA PRO A 730 -5.60 6.19 8.60
C PRO A 730 -4.48 6.78 7.75
N GLU A 731 -4.72 6.94 6.44
CA GLU A 731 -3.70 7.44 5.51
C GLU A 731 -3.18 8.82 5.85
N ALA A 732 -4.03 9.69 6.41
CA ALA A 732 -3.60 11.01 6.80
C ALA A 732 -2.49 11.04 7.87
N HIS A 733 -2.39 9.97 8.65
CA HIS A 733 -1.37 9.78 9.67
C HIS A 733 -0.16 9.00 9.15
N ALA A 734 -0.14 8.65 7.86
CA ALA A 734 0.95 7.95 7.19
C ALA A 734 2.14 8.88 6.87
N GLU A 735 2.57 9.66 7.85
CA GLU A 735 3.86 10.35 7.76
C GLU A 735 4.98 9.33 7.83
N VAL A 736 5.73 9.22 6.72
CA VAL A 736 6.85 8.29 6.60
C VAL A 736 8.10 8.92 7.17
N GLU A 737 8.65 8.33 8.23
CA GLU A 737 10.01 8.64 8.65
C GLU A 737 11.01 7.90 7.75
N GLN A 738 11.91 8.66 7.11
CA GLN A 738 12.88 8.09 6.18
C GLN A 738 14.17 7.71 6.90
N SER A 739 14.27 6.44 7.30
CA SER A 739 15.55 5.75 7.56
C SER A 739 15.75 4.63 6.53
N TYR A 740 16.99 4.36 6.15
CA TYR A 740 17.34 3.29 5.23
C TYR A 740 18.55 2.55 5.80
N ALA A 741 18.66 1.25 5.55
CA ALA A 741 19.91 0.57 5.77
C ALA A 741 20.98 1.13 4.82
N GLU A 742 22.21 1.14 5.31
CA GLU A 742 23.37 1.49 4.49
C GLU A 742 23.56 0.44 3.40
N GLU A 743 24.22 0.85 2.31
CA GLU A 743 24.70 -0.10 1.31
C GLU A 743 25.62 -1.14 1.99
N PRO A 744 25.70 -2.38 1.46
CA PRO A 744 26.54 -3.41 2.05
C PRO A 744 27.99 -2.93 2.17
N CYS A 745 28.45 -2.69 3.40
CA CYS A 745 29.78 -2.20 3.64
C CYS A 745 30.73 -3.38 3.81
N TYR A 746 31.82 -3.38 3.03
CA TYR A 746 32.89 -4.35 3.11
C TYR A 746 34.11 -3.72 3.79
N PHE A 747 34.49 -4.26 4.95
CA PHE A 747 35.64 -3.78 5.71
C PHE A 747 36.65 -4.90 5.95
N ALA A 748 37.26 -5.41 4.87
CA ALA A 748 38.38 -6.34 4.98
C ALA A 748 39.57 -5.67 5.68
N THR A 749 39.74 -5.96 6.97
CA THR A 749 40.88 -5.45 7.72
C THR A 749 42.19 -5.87 7.04
N PRO A 750 43.08 -4.91 6.70
CA PRO A 750 44.31 -5.23 6.02
C PRO A 750 45.30 -5.90 6.95
N ASP A 751 45.60 -7.18 6.70
CA ASP A 751 46.87 -7.77 7.13
C ASP A 751 47.97 -7.31 6.14
N ARG A 752 49.16 -7.00 6.63
CA ARG A 752 50.27 -6.52 5.78
C ARG A 752 50.94 -7.66 5.03
N ASN A 753 50.74 -8.90 5.45
CA ASN A 753 51.53 -10.05 5.01
C ASN A 753 50.85 -10.94 3.96
N ASP A 754 49.62 -10.62 3.53
CA ASP A 754 48.79 -11.49 2.66
C ASP A 754 48.50 -10.90 1.27
N MET A 755 49.11 -9.77 0.93
CA MET A 755 48.95 -9.11 -0.36
C MET A 755 49.90 -9.72 -1.41
N GLU A 756 49.34 -10.27 -2.49
CA GLU A 756 50.09 -10.88 -3.60
C GLU A 756 50.23 -9.93 -4.80
N ASN A 757 51.34 -10.07 -5.53
CA ASN A 757 51.55 -9.33 -6.77
C ASN A 757 50.89 -10.06 -7.94
N ILE A 758 49.90 -9.41 -8.57
CA ILE A 758 49.13 -9.97 -9.69
C ILE A 758 49.72 -9.60 -11.07
N GLY A 759 50.96 -9.12 -11.13
CA GLY A 759 51.64 -8.72 -12.37
C GLY A 759 51.37 -7.29 -12.83
N CYS A 760 50.68 -6.49 -12.02
CA CYS A 760 50.41 -5.07 -12.27
C CYS A 760 51.37 -4.19 -11.43
N GLN A 761 52.06 -3.22 -12.06
CA GLN A 761 53.10 -2.40 -11.41
C GLN A 761 52.68 -1.68 -10.12
N HIS A 762 51.40 -1.35 -10.00
CA HIS A 762 50.85 -0.57 -8.87
C HIS A 762 49.64 -1.22 -8.20
N ILE A 763 49.38 -2.50 -8.47
CA ILE A 763 48.22 -3.21 -7.92
C ILE A 763 48.71 -4.51 -7.29
N MET A 764 48.41 -4.66 -6.00
CA MET A 764 48.51 -5.92 -5.28
C MET A 764 47.09 -6.36 -4.91
N ALA A 765 46.86 -7.67 -4.82
CA ALA A 765 45.57 -8.24 -4.47
C ALA A 765 45.73 -9.27 -3.36
N ALA A 766 44.76 -9.33 -2.46
CA ALA A 766 44.61 -10.39 -1.48
C ALA A 766 43.20 -10.99 -1.61
N LEU A 767 43.10 -12.31 -1.55
CA LEU A 767 41.81 -12.99 -1.48
C LEU A 767 41.44 -13.19 -0.01
N ARG A 768 40.42 -12.49 0.46
CA ARG A 768 39.97 -12.58 1.87
C ARG A 768 38.50 -12.94 1.97
N SER A 769 38.20 -13.86 2.88
CA SER A 769 36.84 -14.09 3.36
C SER A 769 36.56 -13.13 4.52
N ASP A 770 35.61 -12.21 4.35
CA ASP A 770 35.17 -11.33 5.45
C ASP A 770 33.64 -11.18 5.45
N LYS A 771 33.08 -10.77 6.59
CA LYS A 771 31.65 -10.63 6.83
C LYS A 771 31.13 -9.34 6.20
N ILE A 772 30.12 -9.46 5.34
CA ILE A 772 29.36 -8.31 4.85
C ILE A 772 28.34 -7.92 5.92
N ARG A 773 28.34 -6.64 6.30
CA ARG A 773 27.41 -6.10 7.28
C ARG A 773 26.52 -5.05 6.64
N ILE A 774 25.22 -5.18 6.90
CA ILE A 774 24.19 -4.24 6.47
C ILE A 774 23.55 -3.69 7.75
N ILE A 775 23.71 -2.39 7.99
CA ILE A 775 23.29 -1.75 9.24
C ILE A 775 22.34 -0.59 8.89
N ASN A 776 21.24 -0.48 9.63
CA ASN A 776 20.42 0.73 9.63
C ASN A 776 20.77 1.57 10.86
N LYS A 777 21.45 2.71 10.63
CA LYS A 777 21.86 3.64 11.71
C LYS A 777 20.73 4.56 12.18
N GLY A 778 19.50 4.39 11.69
CA GLY A 778 18.35 5.22 12.03
C GLY A 778 18.44 6.64 11.50
N LEU A 779 17.50 7.50 11.90
CA LEU A 779 17.43 8.90 11.45
C LEU A 779 18.69 9.67 11.87
N LYS A 780 19.42 10.22 10.89
CA LYS A 780 20.67 10.99 11.11
C LYS A 780 21.73 10.23 11.91
N GLY A 781 21.75 8.90 11.82
CA GLY A 781 22.75 8.08 12.52
C GLY A 781 22.59 8.02 14.04
N ARG A 782 21.41 8.34 14.60
CA ARG A 782 21.15 8.31 16.05
C ARG A 782 20.76 6.94 16.59
N GLY A 783 20.54 5.95 15.73
CA GLY A 783 20.01 4.64 16.08
C GLY A 783 18.50 4.66 16.30
N PHE A 784 18.00 3.63 16.97
CA PHE A 784 16.60 3.44 17.33
C PHE A 784 16.46 3.32 18.84
N ASN A 785 15.38 3.87 19.40
CA ASN A 785 15.04 3.64 20.80
C ASN A 785 14.31 2.30 20.92
N VAL A 786 14.72 1.46 21.85
CA VAL A 786 14.09 0.18 22.12
C VAL A 786 13.78 0.11 23.62
N CYS A 787 12.54 -0.25 23.96
CA CYS A 787 12.15 -0.50 25.34
C CYS A 787 12.76 -1.84 25.76
N GLN A 788 13.73 -1.79 26.68
CA GLN A 788 14.44 -2.95 27.20
C GLN A 788 13.64 -3.67 28.29
#